data_AF-A0A8C0GYR4-F1
#
_entry.id   AF-A0A8C0GYR4-F1
#
_cell.length_a   1.000
_cell.length_b   1.000
_cell.length_c   1.000
_cell.angle_alpha   90.00
_cell.angle_beta   90.00
_cell.angle_gamma   90.00
#
_symmetry.space_group_name_H-M   'P 1'
#
loop_
_entity.id
_entity.type
_entity.pdbx_description
1 polymer ?
#
loop_
_entity_poly.entity_id
_entity_poly.type
_entity_poly.pdbx_seq_one_letter_code
_entity_poly.pdbx_strand_id
1 'polypeptide(L)'
;LAVSGALGYAPGVWAERLRISQKWQDIIKEVKFLQKLRHPNTIEYKGCYLREHTAWLVMEYCLGSASDLLEVHKKPLQEVEIAAITHGALQGLAYLHCHNMIHRDVKAGNILLTEPGQVKLGDFGSASIIAPANSFVGTPYWMAPEVILAMDEGQYDGKVDVWSLGITCIELAERKPPLFNMNAMSALYHIAQNESPVLQSSHWSEYFRNFVDSCLQKIPQDRPTSDVLLKHRFLLRERPQTVIMDLIQRTKDAVRELDNLQYRKMKKILFQEAQNGPNAEAPDEEEVRAEAPTPGLTLCPTLPEGPRGRAEAKAALAEEKKFQQHILGQQKKELSNLLECQKRQYKLRKEQLKEELQENQSTPKREKQEWLLRQKENMQHYQAEEEANLLRRQRQYLELQCRQYKRKMLLARHNLDQDLLREDLNKKQTQKDLECAMLLRQHESTQELEFRHLHTVQRTRTELTRLQHQTELSNQLEYNKRREQELRQKHAMEVRQQPKSLKSKELQIKKQFQDTCKIQTRQYKALRNHLLETTAKSEHKGILKRLKDEQTRKLAILAEQYDHSINEMLSTQALRLDETQEAEYQVLRMQLQQELELLNAYQSKIKIHTEAQHEREIKELEQRVSIRRALLEQRIEEEMLALQNERSERIRSLLERQAREIEAFDSESMRLGFSNMALTGIPAEAFNQGYAAPPQPWPSRPVPRSGSHWSHGVQNTAGAPHAWRQPPLLAPPPSTWLHPPSSSASSPASAPGGRANVGMLRNSPQPLRRTASGGQAEPGISRSASVTSHILNGSHYSYS
;
A
#
# COMPACT_ATOMS: atom_id res chain seq x y z
N LEU A 1 19.28 5.45 -0.77
CA LEU A 1 19.58 4.08 -0.29
C LEU A 1 20.55 3.45 -1.29
N ALA A 2 21.83 3.79 -1.17
CA ALA A 2 22.89 3.07 -1.88
C ALA A 2 23.21 1.83 -1.04
N VAL A 3 23.18 0.65 -1.66
CA VAL A 3 23.57 -0.59 -0.99
C VAL A 3 25.09 -0.64 -0.99
N SER A 4 25.69 -0.12 0.09
CA SER A 4 27.05 -0.45 0.49
C SER A 4 26.98 -1.67 1.41
N GLY A 5 27.44 -2.81 0.91
CA GLY A 5 27.62 -4.02 1.71
C GLY A 5 27.11 -5.27 1.02
N ALA A 6 27.92 -5.84 0.11
CA ALA A 6 28.10 -7.29 -0.11
C ALA A 6 28.63 -7.64 -1.51
N LEU A 7 28.64 -6.72 -2.48
CA LEU A 7 29.11 -7.00 -3.84
C LEU A 7 29.98 -5.84 -4.29
N GLY A 8 31.30 -6.07 -4.42
CA GLY A 8 32.25 -5.09 -4.94
C GLY A 8 31.98 -4.80 -6.42
N TYR A 9 31.09 -3.85 -6.70
CA TYR A 9 30.79 -3.41 -8.06
C TYR A 9 31.56 -2.15 -8.44
N ALA A 10 31.96 -2.11 -9.71
CA ALA A 10 32.70 -1.06 -10.38
C ALA A 10 32.06 0.34 -10.25
N PRO A 11 32.88 1.42 -10.27
CA PRO A 11 32.38 2.79 -10.27
C PRO A 11 31.40 3.06 -11.41
N GLY A 12 30.32 3.81 -11.14
CA GLY A 12 29.37 4.27 -12.17
C GLY A 12 28.14 3.39 -12.44
N VAL A 13 27.69 2.59 -11.46
CA VAL A 13 26.54 1.69 -11.59
C VAL A 13 25.47 1.99 -10.53
N TRP A 14 24.20 1.95 -10.93
CA TRP A 14 23.03 2.07 -10.06
C TRP A 14 22.23 0.77 -10.05
N ALA A 15 21.67 0.38 -8.90
CA ALA A 15 20.84 -0.81 -8.77
C ALA A 15 19.47 -0.48 -8.17
N GLU A 16 18.41 -0.73 -8.92
CA GLU A 16 17.04 -0.62 -8.45
C GLU A 16 16.61 -1.88 -7.72
N ARG A 17 15.94 -1.71 -6.58
CA ARG A 17 15.48 -2.82 -5.75
C ARG A 17 13.96 -2.98 -5.85
N LEU A 18 13.49 -4.06 -6.48
CA LEU A 18 12.07 -4.35 -6.68
C LEU A 18 11.65 -5.62 -5.90
N ARG A 19 10.67 -5.49 -5.00
CA ARG A 19 10.10 -6.64 -4.26
C ARG A 19 9.11 -7.42 -5.13
N ILE A 20 9.24 -8.74 -5.12
CA ILE A 20 8.51 -9.65 -6.02
C ILE A 20 7.04 -9.84 -5.63
N SER A 21 6.65 -9.54 -4.39
CA SER A 21 5.39 -10.00 -3.74
C SER A 21 4.07 -9.70 -4.47
N GLN A 22 4.05 -8.85 -5.50
CA GLN A 22 2.89 -8.64 -6.39
C GLN A 22 3.22 -8.17 -7.82
N LYS A 23 4.50 -7.94 -8.16
CA LYS A 23 4.93 -7.24 -9.38
C LYS A 23 5.82 -8.07 -10.31
N TRP A 24 5.91 -9.39 -10.13
CA TRP A 24 6.85 -10.22 -10.89
C TRP A 24 6.69 -10.09 -12.42
N GLN A 25 5.45 -10.04 -12.90
CA GLN A 25 5.18 -9.88 -14.33
C GLN A 25 5.61 -8.51 -14.86
N ASP A 26 5.45 -7.45 -14.06
CA ASP A 26 5.88 -6.10 -14.44
C ASP A 26 7.41 -6.01 -14.49
N ILE A 27 8.10 -6.61 -13.52
CA ILE A 27 9.57 -6.73 -13.51
C ILE A 27 10.07 -7.47 -14.75
N ILE A 28 9.43 -8.59 -15.12
CA ILE A 28 9.82 -9.34 -16.34
C ILE A 28 9.59 -8.49 -17.59
N LYS A 29 8.45 -7.78 -17.69
CA LYS A 29 8.16 -6.91 -18.83
C LYS A 29 9.20 -5.80 -18.97
N GLU A 30 9.54 -5.15 -17.86
CA GLU A 30 10.54 -4.10 -17.82
C GLU A 30 11.94 -4.61 -18.21
N VAL A 31 12.38 -5.74 -17.64
CA VAL A 31 13.66 -6.37 -18.02
C VAL A 31 13.70 -6.69 -19.52
N LYS A 32 12.64 -7.28 -20.08
CA LYS A 32 12.54 -7.59 -21.51
C LYS A 32 12.54 -6.33 -22.38
N PHE A 33 11.98 -5.23 -21.89
CA PHE A 33 12.00 -3.95 -22.57
C PHE A 33 13.43 -3.39 -22.59
N LEU A 34 14.04 -3.26 -21.42
CA LEU A 34 15.40 -2.74 -21.21
C LEU A 34 16.47 -3.50 -22.03
N GLN A 35 16.36 -4.82 -22.13
CA GLN A 35 17.28 -5.66 -22.92
C GLN A 35 17.31 -5.31 -24.42
N LYS A 36 16.27 -4.67 -24.95
CA LYS A 36 16.18 -4.28 -26.37
C LYS A 36 16.75 -2.88 -26.64
N LEU A 37 16.98 -2.07 -25.60
CA LEU A 37 17.37 -0.67 -25.75
C LEU A 37 18.86 -0.53 -26.02
N ARG A 38 19.19 0.19 -27.08
CA ARG A 38 20.56 0.57 -27.45
C ARG A 38 20.56 1.96 -28.06
N HIS A 39 20.53 2.99 -27.22
CA HIS A 39 20.56 4.39 -27.65
C HIS A 39 21.20 5.30 -26.59
N PRO A 40 21.99 6.33 -26.98
CA PRO A 40 22.62 7.26 -26.04
C PRO A 40 21.64 7.95 -25.08
N ASN A 41 20.42 8.24 -25.54
CA ASN A 41 19.38 8.92 -24.75
C ASN A 41 18.37 7.97 -24.08
N THR A 42 18.69 6.68 -23.94
CA THR A 42 17.96 5.73 -23.08
C THR A 42 18.92 5.22 -22.02
N ILE A 43 18.43 4.92 -20.81
CA ILE A 43 19.27 4.38 -19.75
C ILE A 43 19.92 3.04 -20.16
N GLU A 44 21.22 2.91 -19.97
CA GLU A 44 21.97 1.70 -20.26
C GLU A 44 21.66 0.64 -19.21
N TYR A 45 21.08 -0.46 -19.68
CA TYR A 45 20.81 -1.65 -18.88
C TYR A 45 22.04 -2.56 -18.82
N LYS A 46 22.50 -2.89 -17.61
CA LYS A 46 23.71 -3.69 -17.35
C LYS A 46 23.42 -5.12 -16.89
N GLY A 47 22.22 -5.40 -16.40
CA GLY A 47 21.81 -6.74 -15.99
C GLY A 47 20.73 -6.75 -14.93
N CYS A 48 20.25 -7.94 -14.56
CA CYS A 48 19.31 -8.14 -13.47
C CYS A 48 19.76 -9.32 -12.61
N TYR A 49 19.72 -9.13 -11.28
CA TYR A 49 20.06 -10.17 -10.31
C TYR A 49 18.88 -10.43 -9.40
N LEU A 50 18.71 -11.68 -8.99
CA LEU A 50 17.65 -12.09 -8.08
C LEU A 50 18.27 -12.59 -6.78
N ARG A 51 17.88 -11.99 -5.65
CA ARG A 51 18.27 -12.48 -4.32
C ARG A 51 17.05 -12.47 -3.42
N GLU A 52 16.70 -13.63 -2.88
CA GLU A 52 15.48 -13.85 -2.08
C GLU A 52 14.24 -13.40 -2.89
N HIS A 53 13.38 -12.55 -2.31
CA HIS A 53 12.18 -12.02 -2.96
C HIS A 53 12.40 -10.63 -3.57
N THR A 54 13.62 -10.35 -4.03
CA THR A 54 14.03 -9.03 -4.51
C THR A 54 14.81 -9.12 -5.81
N ALA A 55 14.29 -8.47 -6.86
CA ALA A 55 15.00 -8.25 -8.11
C ALA A 55 15.84 -6.97 -8.04
N TRP A 56 17.04 -7.04 -8.59
CA TRP A 56 18.03 -5.96 -8.64
C TRP A 56 18.30 -5.62 -10.09
N LEU A 57 17.73 -4.53 -10.59
CA LEU A 57 17.95 -4.07 -11.96
C LEU A 57 19.16 -3.13 -11.95
N VAL A 58 20.21 -3.54 -12.65
CA VAL A 58 21.49 -2.85 -12.66
C VAL A 58 21.59 -2.02 -13.94
N MET A 59 21.82 -0.72 -13.79
CA MET A 59 21.84 0.27 -14.86
C MET A 59 23.04 1.21 -14.70
N GLU A 60 23.35 2.01 -15.72
CA GLU A 60 24.31 3.11 -15.56
C GLU A 60 23.84 4.11 -14.50
N TYR A 61 24.81 4.71 -13.81
CA TYR A 61 24.52 5.73 -12.81
C TYR A 61 24.29 7.10 -13.47
N CYS A 62 23.17 7.75 -13.11
CA CYS A 62 22.89 9.15 -13.41
C CYS A 62 22.96 9.98 -12.12
N LEU A 63 23.38 11.24 -12.25
CA LEU A 63 23.49 12.18 -11.14
C LEU A 63 22.12 12.45 -10.50
N GLY A 64 21.07 12.61 -11.31
CA GLY A 64 19.71 12.81 -10.85
C GLY A 64 18.71 12.97 -12.00
N SER A 65 17.43 13.15 -11.66
CA SER A 65 16.36 13.45 -12.61
C SER A 65 16.18 14.96 -12.83
N ALA A 66 15.59 15.37 -13.94
CA ALA A 66 15.25 16.78 -14.18
C ALA A 66 14.28 17.33 -13.10
N SER A 67 13.44 16.48 -12.51
CA SER A 67 12.63 16.85 -11.33
C SER A 67 13.47 17.15 -10.09
N ASP A 68 14.59 16.44 -9.87
CA ASP A 68 15.49 16.72 -8.76
C ASP A 68 16.13 18.10 -8.90
N LEU A 69 16.48 18.50 -10.13
CA LEU A 69 17.02 19.84 -10.42
C LEU A 69 16.02 20.94 -10.06
N LEU A 70 14.75 20.79 -10.45
CA LEU A 70 13.68 21.73 -10.06
C LEU A 70 13.53 21.80 -8.53
N GLU A 71 13.70 20.67 -7.85
CA GLU A 71 13.59 20.61 -6.39
C GLU A 71 14.78 21.27 -5.69
N VAL A 72 16.00 21.13 -6.22
CA VAL A 72 17.20 21.80 -5.70
C VAL A 72 17.11 23.31 -5.88
N HIS A 73 16.86 23.78 -7.11
CA HIS A 73 16.88 25.23 -7.40
C HIS A 73 15.65 25.98 -6.89
N LYS A 74 14.55 25.27 -6.61
CA LYS A 74 13.22 25.85 -6.30
C LYS A 74 12.77 26.92 -7.30
N LYS A 75 13.27 26.83 -8.54
CA LYS A 75 13.01 27.76 -9.65
C LYS A 75 12.81 26.95 -10.94
N PRO A 76 12.07 27.48 -11.93
CA PRO A 76 12.09 26.95 -13.28
C PRO A 76 13.50 26.88 -13.86
N LEU A 77 13.71 25.98 -14.81
CA LEU A 77 14.94 25.95 -15.59
C LEU A 77 14.95 27.07 -16.63
N GLN A 78 16.14 27.44 -17.10
CA GLN A 78 16.28 28.42 -18.19
C GLN A 78 15.80 27.81 -19.51
N GLU A 79 15.26 28.63 -20.42
CA GLU A 79 14.73 28.14 -21.71
C GLU A 79 15.76 27.30 -22.49
N VAL A 80 17.04 27.69 -22.45
CA VAL A 80 18.14 26.95 -23.10
C VAL A 80 18.40 25.58 -22.47
N GLU A 81 18.22 25.46 -21.16
CA GLU A 81 18.33 24.21 -20.40
C GLU A 81 17.16 23.29 -20.73
N ILE A 82 15.94 23.84 -20.76
CA ILE A 82 14.73 23.12 -21.19
C ILE A 82 14.92 22.59 -22.61
N ALA A 83 15.36 23.44 -23.56
CA ALA A 83 15.61 23.02 -24.93
C ALA A 83 16.65 21.88 -25.03
N ALA A 84 17.69 21.91 -24.19
CA ALA A 84 18.71 20.88 -24.16
C ALA A 84 18.20 19.54 -23.61
N ILE A 85 17.45 19.58 -22.51
CA ILE A 85 16.81 18.39 -21.91
C ILE A 85 15.76 17.82 -22.87
N THR A 86 14.88 18.66 -23.41
CA THR A 86 13.83 18.27 -24.36
C THR A 86 14.42 17.66 -25.63
N HIS A 87 15.53 18.21 -26.16
CA HIS A 87 16.18 17.63 -27.34
C HIS A 87 16.66 16.20 -27.07
N GLY A 88 17.37 15.96 -25.95
CA GLY A 88 17.85 14.62 -25.61
C GLY A 88 16.72 13.63 -25.34
N ALA A 89 15.68 14.05 -24.61
CA ALA A 89 14.50 13.23 -24.36
C ALA A 89 13.79 12.87 -25.69
N LEU A 90 13.62 13.84 -26.59
CA LEU A 90 12.97 13.62 -27.88
C LEU A 90 13.77 12.71 -28.82
N GLN A 91 15.12 12.76 -28.78
CA GLN A 91 15.97 11.80 -29.49
C GLN A 91 15.73 10.37 -28.98
N GLY A 92 15.60 10.20 -27.66
CA GLY A 92 15.22 8.92 -27.05
C GLY A 92 13.83 8.44 -27.50
N LEU A 93 12.84 9.34 -27.53
CA LEU A 93 11.48 9.01 -27.97
C LEU A 93 11.42 8.67 -29.47
N ALA A 94 12.13 9.40 -30.33
CA ALA A 94 12.25 9.06 -31.75
C ALA A 94 12.83 7.66 -31.95
N TYR A 95 13.85 7.29 -31.18
CA TYR A 95 14.39 5.93 -31.17
C TYR A 95 13.36 4.87 -30.74
N LEU A 96 12.59 5.12 -29.67
CA LEU A 96 11.56 4.17 -29.23
C LEU A 96 10.47 4.00 -30.28
N HIS A 97 9.95 5.12 -30.81
CA HIS A 97 8.84 5.12 -31.74
C HIS A 97 9.20 4.44 -33.08
N CYS A 98 10.44 4.61 -33.58
CA CYS A 98 10.87 3.94 -34.80
C CYS A 98 11.01 2.41 -34.64
N HIS A 99 11.07 1.91 -33.40
CA HIS A 99 11.03 0.48 -33.07
C HIS A 99 9.63 0.01 -32.61
N ASN A 100 8.57 0.80 -32.87
CA ASN A 100 7.19 0.54 -32.42
C ASN A 100 7.07 0.35 -30.90
N MET A 101 7.92 1.02 -30.13
CA MET A 101 7.87 1.04 -28.67
C MET A 101 7.28 2.36 -28.18
N ILE A 102 6.59 2.31 -27.05
CA ILE A 102 5.96 3.49 -26.41
C ILE A 102 6.40 3.53 -24.94
N HIS A 103 6.86 4.67 -24.44
CA HIS A 103 7.31 4.84 -23.06
C HIS A 103 6.15 4.94 -22.06
N ARG A 104 5.13 5.75 -22.37
CA ARG A 104 3.87 5.95 -21.61
C ARG A 104 3.97 6.60 -20.24
N ASP A 105 5.16 7.04 -19.82
CA ASP A 105 5.35 7.71 -18.53
C ASP A 105 6.47 8.77 -18.58
N VAL A 106 6.48 9.59 -19.63
CA VAL A 106 7.41 10.71 -19.78
C VAL A 106 7.01 11.84 -18.83
N LYS A 107 7.94 12.19 -17.93
CA LYS A 107 7.82 13.28 -16.94
C LYS A 107 9.22 13.71 -16.50
N ALA A 108 9.38 14.88 -15.87
CA ALA A 108 10.72 15.34 -15.47
C ALA A 108 11.42 14.37 -14.49
N GLY A 109 10.66 13.59 -13.71
CA GLY A 109 11.18 12.54 -12.83
C GLY A 109 11.84 11.35 -13.56
N ASN A 110 11.45 11.11 -14.81
CA ASN A 110 11.91 9.97 -15.62
C ASN A 110 12.90 10.40 -16.72
N ILE A 111 13.30 11.68 -16.73
CA ILE A 111 14.38 12.20 -17.57
C ILE A 111 15.61 12.40 -16.68
N LEU A 112 16.63 11.57 -16.89
CA LEU A 112 17.83 11.51 -16.08
C LEU A 112 18.99 12.24 -16.74
N LEU A 113 19.92 12.73 -15.92
CA LEU A 113 21.12 13.44 -16.34
C LEU A 113 22.34 12.70 -15.80
N THR A 114 23.23 12.31 -16.70
CA THR A 114 24.55 11.78 -16.33
C THR A 114 25.49 12.92 -15.97
N GLU A 115 26.58 12.63 -15.23
CA GLU A 115 27.59 13.63 -14.88
C GLU A 115 28.24 14.29 -16.13
N PRO A 116 28.54 13.56 -17.23
CA PRO A 116 28.97 14.15 -18.50
C PRO A 116 27.84 14.78 -19.33
N GLY A 117 26.67 15.03 -18.72
CA GLY A 117 25.62 15.90 -19.27
C GLY A 117 24.82 15.30 -20.40
N GLN A 118 24.87 13.98 -20.54
CA GLN A 118 23.96 13.25 -21.40
C GLN A 118 22.60 13.10 -20.73
N VAL A 119 21.56 13.44 -21.48
CA VAL A 119 20.15 13.29 -21.09
C VAL A 119 19.67 11.89 -21.47
N LYS A 120 19.00 11.20 -20.55
CA LYS A 120 18.54 9.81 -20.73
C LYS A 120 17.11 9.61 -20.26
N LEU A 121 16.30 8.94 -21.06
CA LEU A 121 15.02 8.40 -20.63
C LEU A 121 15.25 7.21 -19.69
N GLY A 122 14.58 7.20 -18.55
CA GLY A 122 14.60 6.12 -17.55
C GLY A 122 13.18 5.72 -17.13
N ASP A 123 13.08 4.70 -16.28
CA ASP A 123 11.81 4.12 -15.78
C ASP A 123 10.89 3.61 -16.92
N PHE A 124 11.10 2.35 -17.30
CA PHE A 124 10.37 1.69 -18.38
C PHE A 124 9.30 0.73 -17.85
N GLY A 125 8.93 0.81 -16.56
CA GLY A 125 7.93 -0.06 -15.95
C GLY A 125 6.53 0.06 -16.58
N SER A 126 6.22 1.20 -17.19
CA SER A 126 4.96 1.43 -17.91
C SER A 126 5.08 1.24 -19.43
N ALA A 127 6.26 0.91 -19.97
CA ALA A 127 6.48 0.92 -21.41
C ALA A 127 5.73 -0.23 -22.14
N SER A 128 5.53 -0.06 -23.46
CA SER A 128 4.94 -1.08 -24.34
C SER A 128 5.92 -1.42 -25.47
N ILE A 129 6.12 -2.71 -25.70
CA ILE A 129 6.87 -3.23 -26.86
C ILE A 129 6.00 -3.37 -28.13
N ILE A 130 4.72 -2.98 -28.06
CA ILE A 130 3.75 -3.03 -29.17
C ILE A 130 3.07 -1.67 -29.29
N ALA A 131 3.00 -1.15 -30.51
CA ALA A 131 2.17 -0.03 -30.93
C ALA A 131 1.25 -0.50 -32.08
N PRO A 132 -0.05 -0.14 -32.08
CA PRO A 132 -0.75 0.64 -31.07
C PRO A 132 -1.02 -0.16 -29.78
N ALA A 133 -1.14 0.55 -28.65
CA ALA A 133 -1.48 0.01 -27.34
C ALA A 133 -2.88 0.46 -26.89
N ASN A 134 -3.47 -0.23 -25.91
CA ASN A 134 -4.81 0.05 -25.41
C ASN A 134 -4.91 0.10 -23.87
N SER A 135 -3.85 -0.27 -23.14
CA SER A 135 -3.93 -0.34 -21.68
C SER A 135 -3.91 1.06 -21.05
N PHE A 136 -4.74 1.29 -20.03
CA PHE A 136 -4.75 2.52 -19.26
C PHE A 136 -3.59 2.56 -18.25
N VAL A 137 -2.47 3.20 -18.63
CA VAL A 137 -1.24 3.33 -17.81
C VAL A 137 -0.63 4.73 -17.97
N GLY A 138 0.20 5.13 -17.00
CA GLY A 138 0.91 6.42 -16.98
C GLY A 138 0.59 7.26 -15.74
N THR A 139 1.32 8.37 -15.56
CA THR A 139 1.06 9.30 -14.46
C THR A 139 -0.05 10.30 -14.84
N PRO A 140 -1.18 10.38 -14.11
CA PRO A 140 -2.40 11.10 -14.53
C PRO A 140 -2.24 12.49 -15.15
N TYR A 141 -1.40 13.35 -14.57
CA TYR A 141 -1.24 14.74 -15.03
C TYR A 141 -0.49 14.88 -16.36
N TRP A 142 0.25 13.85 -16.79
CA TRP A 142 0.99 13.81 -18.05
C TRP A 142 0.31 12.95 -19.12
N MET A 143 -0.80 12.28 -18.79
CA MET A 143 -1.48 11.37 -19.71
C MET A 143 -2.12 12.15 -20.88
N ALA A 144 -2.00 11.58 -22.08
CA ALA A 144 -2.64 12.13 -23.27
C ALA A 144 -4.16 11.85 -23.27
N PRO A 145 -5.01 12.72 -23.83
CA PRO A 145 -6.46 12.55 -23.85
C PRO A 145 -6.90 11.20 -24.44
N GLU A 146 -6.24 10.74 -25.49
CA GLU A 146 -6.55 9.46 -26.15
C GLU A 146 -6.25 8.24 -25.28
N VAL A 147 -5.30 8.31 -24.34
CA VAL A 147 -5.06 7.23 -23.36
C VAL A 147 -6.22 7.15 -22.38
N ILE A 148 -6.78 8.30 -22.00
CA ILE A 148 -7.91 8.41 -21.06
C ILE A 148 -9.20 7.95 -21.73
N LEU A 149 -9.40 8.29 -23.00
CA LEU A 149 -10.58 7.90 -23.77
C LEU A 149 -10.54 6.43 -24.22
N ALA A 150 -9.36 5.79 -24.22
CA ALA A 150 -9.18 4.40 -24.64
C ALA A 150 -9.64 3.35 -23.61
N MET A 151 -10.22 3.74 -22.47
CA MET A 151 -10.52 2.83 -21.35
C MET A 151 -11.44 1.65 -21.69
N ASP A 152 -12.30 1.75 -22.72
CA ASP A 152 -13.22 0.66 -23.10
C ASP A 152 -12.87 -0.04 -24.42
N GLU A 153 -12.49 0.68 -25.50
CA GLU A 153 -12.18 0.07 -26.82
C GLU A 153 -11.12 0.82 -27.68
N GLY A 154 -10.46 1.85 -27.13
CA GLY A 154 -9.56 2.72 -27.91
C GLY A 154 -8.13 2.21 -28.06
N GLN A 155 -7.44 2.69 -29.10
CA GLN A 155 -6.03 2.42 -29.37
C GLN A 155 -5.25 3.73 -29.50
N TYR A 156 -4.00 3.74 -29.04
CA TYR A 156 -3.11 4.89 -29.13
C TYR A 156 -1.68 4.48 -29.55
N ASP A 157 -0.94 5.39 -30.15
CA ASP A 157 0.42 5.18 -30.68
C ASP A 157 1.47 5.95 -29.85
N GLY A 158 2.70 6.06 -30.38
CA GLY A 158 3.80 6.80 -29.74
C GLY A 158 3.54 8.31 -29.54
N LYS A 159 2.53 8.90 -30.18
CA LYS A 159 2.25 10.34 -30.01
C LYS A 159 1.75 10.69 -28.60
N VAL A 160 1.37 9.69 -27.79
CA VAL A 160 1.08 9.91 -26.36
C VAL A 160 2.31 10.41 -25.61
N ASP A 161 3.51 9.92 -25.96
CA ASP A 161 4.76 10.37 -25.33
C ASP A 161 5.12 11.81 -25.74
N VAL A 162 4.71 12.23 -26.94
CA VAL A 162 4.86 13.62 -27.41
C VAL A 162 4.00 14.57 -26.57
N TRP A 163 2.77 14.18 -26.26
CA TRP A 163 1.92 14.95 -25.34
C TRP A 163 2.54 15.04 -23.95
N SER A 164 2.96 13.89 -23.39
CA SER A 164 3.61 13.84 -22.09
C SER A 164 4.89 14.67 -22.04
N LEU A 165 5.66 14.74 -23.14
CA LEU A 165 6.81 15.65 -23.28
C LEU A 165 6.39 17.12 -23.28
N GLY A 166 5.27 17.47 -23.91
CA GLY A 166 4.68 18.82 -23.85
C GLY A 166 4.33 19.24 -22.42
N ILE A 167 3.68 18.36 -21.67
CA ILE A 167 3.41 18.59 -20.24
C ILE A 167 4.71 18.68 -19.43
N THR A 168 5.71 17.86 -19.75
CA THR A 168 7.04 17.91 -19.12
C THR A 168 7.73 19.25 -19.40
N CYS A 169 7.57 19.84 -20.59
CA CYS A 169 8.09 21.17 -20.87
C CYS A 169 7.44 22.25 -19.99
N ILE A 170 6.12 22.17 -19.77
CA ILE A 170 5.42 23.04 -18.81
C ILE A 170 5.94 22.80 -17.39
N GLU A 171 6.13 21.54 -16.98
CA GLU A 171 6.70 21.20 -15.68
C GLU A 171 8.09 21.82 -15.47
N LEU A 172 8.98 21.79 -16.47
CA LEU A 172 10.30 22.41 -16.36
C LEU A 172 10.24 23.95 -16.32
N ALA A 173 9.23 24.54 -16.95
CA ALA A 173 9.00 25.99 -17.00
C ALA A 173 8.22 26.55 -15.79
N GLU A 174 7.39 25.74 -15.14
CA GLU A 174 6.45 26.15 -14.08
C GLU A 174 6.61 25.34 -12.79
N ARG A 175 7.59 24.42 -12.76
CA ARG A 175 7.96 23.49 -11.67
C ARG A 175 6.97 22.37 -11.38
N LYS A 176 5.77 22.44 -11.92
CA LYS A 176 4.68 21.48 -11.73
C LYS A 176 3.90 21.32 -13.03
N PRO A 177 3.31 20.16 -13.30
CA PRO A 177 2.41 20.01 -14.44
C PRO A 177 1.12 20.83 -14.21
N PRO A 178 0.37 21.12 -15.27
CA PRO A 178 -1.00 21.64 -15.16
C PRO A 178 -1.86 20.72 -14.27
N LEU A 179 -2.83 21.31 -13.58
CA LEU A 179 -3.81 20.59 -12.74
C LEU A 179 -3.22 19.85 -11.52
N PHE A 180 -1.94 20.06 -11.17
CA PHE A 180 -1.29 19.40 -10.03
C PHE A 180 -1.99 19.64 -8.66
N ASN A 181 -2.79 20.70 -8.55
CA ASN A 181 -3.59 21.00 -7.36
C ASN A 181 -4.91 20.21 -7.28
N MET A 182 -5.26 19.45 -8.32
CA MET A 182 -6.44 18.58 -8.36
C MET A 182 -6.06 17.15 -7.98
N ASN A 183 -7.04 16.34 -7.58
CA ASN A 183 -6.82 14.89 -7.46
C ASN A 183 -6.73 14.24 -8.85
N ALA A 184 -6.13 13.04 -8.91
CA ALA A 184 -5.88 12.32 -10.16
C ALA A 184 -7.14 12.14 -11.03
N MET A 185 -8.27 11.69 -10.46
CA MET A 185 -9.50 11.47 -11.21
C MET A 185 -10.08 12.76 -11.80
N SER A 186 -10.01 13.86 -11.06
CA SER A 186 -10.48 15.18 -11.52
C SER A 186 -9.58 15.73 -12.62
N ALA A 187 -8.27 15.52 -12.51
CA ALA A 187 -7.31 15.89 -13.55
C ALA A 187 -7.55 15.10 -14.84
N LEU A 188 -7.76 13.79 -14.76
CA LEU A 188 -8.09 12.94 -15.92
C LEU A 188 -9.36 13.42 -16.64
N TYR A 189 -10.41 13.73 -15.88
CA TYR A 189 -11.65 14.29 -16.45
C TYR A 189 -11.39 15.64 -17.14
N HIS A 190 -10.62 16.53 -16.51
CA HIS A 190 -10.25 17.81 -17.11
C HIS A 190 -9.45 17.65 -18.40
N ILE A 191 -8.44 16.77 -18.43
CA ILE A 191 -7.63 16.51 -19.63
C ILE A 191 -8.51 16.02 -20.78
N ALA A 192 -9.45 15.11 -20.49
CA ALA A 192 -10.37 14.58 -21.50
C ALA A 192 -11.32 15.66 -22.03
N GLN A 193 -11.94 16.45 -21.16
CA GLN A 193 -13.07 17.32 -21.53
C GLN A 193 -12.69 18.75 -21.91
N ASN A 194 -11.64 19.32 -21.33
CA ASN A 194 -11.31 20.75 -21.47
C ASN A 194 -10.19 21.00 -22.49
N GLU A 195 -9.96 22.28 -22.82
CA GLU A 195 -8.89 22.69 -23.74
C GLU A 195 -7.49 22.29 -23.23
N SER A 196 -6.56 22.12 -24.16
CA SER A 196 -5.17 21.80 -23.85
C SER A 196 -4.52 22.93 -23.05
N PRO A 197 -3.68 22.60 -22.05
CA PRO A 197 -2.96 23.62 -21.28
C PRO A 197 -1.92 24.33 -22.15
N VAL A 198 -1.60 25.57 -21.78
CA VAL A 198 -0.58 26.40 -22.42
C VAL A 198 0.39 26.94 -21.37
N LEU A 199 1.57 27.38 -21.79
CA LEU A 199 2.50 28.10 -20.90
C LEU A 199 1.86 29.41 -20.43
N GLN A 200 1.77 29.61 -19.11
CA GLN A 200 1.06 30.77 -18.54
C GLN A 200 1.79 32.09 -18.78
N SER A 201 3.12 32.06 -18.86
CA SER A 201 3.92 33.27 -18.92
C SER A 201 4.28 33.68 -20.35
N SER A 202 4.12 34.96 -20.65
CA SER A 202 4.43 35.54 -21.96
C SER A 202 5.93 35.77 -22.21
N HIS A 203 6.78 35.65 -21.18
CA HIS A 203 8.23 35.90 -21.30
C HIS A 203 8.99 34.83 -22.10
N TRP A 204 8.42 33.63 -22.27
CA TRP A 204 9.01 32.57 -23.08
C TRP A 204 9.11 32.97 -24.56
N SER A 205 10.04 32.39 -25.31
CA SER A 205 10.11 32.67 -26.74
C SER A 205 8.90 32.10 -27.49
N GLU A 206 8.57 32.69 -28.64
CA GLU A 206 7.53 32.16 -29.54
C GLU A 206 7.88 30.73 -30.01
N TYR A 207 9.17 30.44 -30.20
CA TYR A 207 9.62 29.09 -30.54
C TYR A 207 9.29 28.08 -29.45
N PHE A 208 9.49 28.43 -28.18
CA PHE A 208 9.19 27.52 -27.08
C PHE A 208 7.68 27.32 -26.91
N ARG A 209 6.88 28.40 -26.96
CA ARG A 209 5.41 28.30 -26.95
C ARG A 209 4.89 27.44 -28.09
N ASN A 210 5.33 27.72 -29.33
CA ASN A 210 4.90 26.96 -30.49
C ASN A 210 5.29 25.47 -30.42
N PHE A 211 6.43 25.14 -29.80
CA PHE A 211 6.81 23.75 -29.54
C PHE A 211 5.84 23.07 -28.56
N VAL A 212 5.53 23.73 -27.43
CA VAL A 212 4.58 23.20 -26.43
C VAL A 212 3.18 23.04 -27.04
N ASP A 213 2.69 24.05 -27.76
CA ASP A 213 1.39 24.02 -28.44
C ASP A 213 1.33 22.90 -29.50
N SER A 214 2.44 22.65 -30.20
CA SER A 214 2.54 21.53 -31.15
C SER A 214 2.46 20.18 -30.44
N CYS A 215 3.15 20.02 -29.30
CA CYS A 215 3.08 18.79 -28.50
C CYS A 215 1.68 18.54 -27.93
N LEU A 216 0.96 19.60 -27.56
CA LEU A 216 -0.32 19.54 -26.84
C LEU A 216 -1.56 19.63 -27.75
N GLN A 217 -1.42 19.30 -29.04
CA GLN A 217 -2.57 19.08 -29.90
C GLN A 217 -3.40 17.89 -29.37
N LYS A 218 -4.65 18.13 -28.97
CA LYS A 218 -5.52 17.09 -28.39
C LYS A 218 -5.84 15.97 -29.38
N ILE A 219 -6.02 16.31 -30.65
CA ILE A 219 -6.28 15.35 -31.72
C ILE A 219 -4.94 14.73 -32.14
N PRO A 220 -4.75 13.40 -31.99
CA PRO A 220 -3.47 12.76 -32.29
C PRO A 220 -3.01 12.94 -33.74
N GLN A 221 -3.92 13.08 -34.69
CA GLN A 221 -3.60 13.31 -36.11
C GLN A 221 -2.89 14.64 -36.33
N ASP A 222 -3.28 15.69 -35.59
CA ASP A 222 -2.69 17.03 -35.68
C ASP A 222 -1.39 17.15 -34.87
N ARG A 223 -1.19 16.24 -33.91
CA ARG A 223 0.05 16.18 -33.12
C ARG A 223 1.21 15.65 -33.98
N PRO A 224 2.33 16.37 -34.11
CA PRO A 224 3.48 15.91 -34.86
C PRO A 224 4.14 14.70 -34.18
N THR A 225 4.82 13.88 -34.98
CA THR A 225 5.62 12.77 -34.45
C THR A 225 6.93 13.29 -33.83
N SER A 226 7.59 12.45 -33.05
CA SER A 226 8.90 12.76 -32.45
C SER A 226 9.95 13.15 -33.50
N ASP A 227 10.01 12.44 -34.64
CA ASP A 227 10.91 12.74 -35.75
C ASP A 227 10.66 14.12 -36.39
N VAL A 228 9.41 14.55 -36.46
CA VAL A 228 9.03 15.87 -36.98
C VAL A 228 9.47 16.96 -35.99
N LEU A 229 9.22 16.75 -34.69
CA LEU A 229 9.58 17.70 -33.65
C LEU A 229 11.09 17.86 -33.47
N LEU A 230 11.91 16.86 -33.80
CA LEU A 230 13.37 16.99 -33.79
C LEU A 230 13.88 18.10 -34.73
N LYS A 231 13.09 18.45 -35.75
CA LYS A 231 13.39 19.53 -36.71
C LYS A 231 12.77 20.87 -36.31
N HIS A 232 12.13 20.95 -35.15
CA HIS A 232 11.48 22.16 -34.68
C HIS A 232 12.50 23.25 -34.31
N ARG A 233 12.20 24.53 -34.65
CA ARG A 233 13.11 25.67 -34.42
C ARG A 233 13.55 25.85 -32.97
N PHE A 234 12.68 25.49 -32.02
CA PHE A 234 13.01 25.49 -30.59
C PHE A 234 14.25 24.63 -30.26
N LEU A 235 14.39 23.47 -30.92
CA LEU A 235 15.49 22.54 -30.65
C LEU A 235 16.72 22.80 -31.52
N LEU A 236 16.52 23.34 -32.73
CA LEU A 236 17.60 23.66 -33.68
C LEU A 236 18.32 24.98 -33.37
N ARG A 237 17.79 25.82 -32.46
CA ARG A 237 18.45 27.07 -32.07
C ARG A 237 19.82 26.78 -31.46
N GLU A 238 20.83 27.53 -31.89
CA GLU A 238 22.18 27.42 -31.37
C GLU A 238 22.19 27.68 -29.86
N ARG A 239 22.96 26.87 -29.13
CA ARG A 239 23.12 26.93 -27.68
C ARG A 239 24.51 26.44 -27.30
N PRO A 240 25.08 26.91 -26.17
CA PRO A 240 26.37 26.40 -25.70
C PRO A 240 26.32 24.89 -25.50
N GLN A 241 27.40 24.19 -25.89
CA GLN A 241 27.49 22.74 -25.68
C GLN A 241 27.56 22.37 -24.19
N THR A 242 27.99 23.33 -23.35
CA THR A 242 28.12 23.19 -21.90
C THR A 242 26.81 23.40 -21.15
N VAL A 243 25.68 23.74 -21.79
CA VAL A 243 24.42 24.08 -21.08
C VAL A 243 24.04 23.06 -19.98
N ILE A 244 24.12 21.76 -20.29
CA ILE A 244 23.81 20.72 -19.30
C ILE A 244 24.93 20.58 -18.26
N MET A 245 26.20 20.71 -18.65
CA MET A 245 27.35 20.74 -17.72
C MET A 245 27.20 21.86 -16.69
N ASP A 246 26.93 23.06 -17.17
CA ASP A 246 26.80 24.26 -16.38
C ASP A 246 25.61 24.14 -15.42
N LEU A 247 24.49 23.59 -15.90
CA LEU A 247 23.33 23.27 -15.06
C LEU A 247 23.68 22.24 -13.97
N ILE A 248 24.38 21.15 -14.31
CA ILE A 248 24.81 20.14 -13.35
C ILE A 248 25.73 20.77 -12.29
N GLN A 249 26.72 21.54 -12.72
CA GLN A 249 27.67 22.20 -11.82
C GLN A 249 26.96 23.15 -10.86
N ARG A 250 26.10 24.05 -11.38
CA ARG A 250 25.27 24.93 -10.55
C ARG A 250 24.37 24.16 -9.59
N THR A 251 23.89 22.98 -9.99
CA THR A 251 23.05 22.12 -9.13
C THR A 251 23.88 21.51 -8.01
N LYS A 252 25.08 21.00 -8.30
CA LYS A 252 26.01 20.49 -7.27
C LYS A 252 26.35 21.59 -6.26
N ASP A 253 26.69 22.78 -6.75
CA ASP A 253 27.01 23.93 -5.90
C ASP A 253 25.82 24.31 -5.01
N ALA A 254 24.62 24.41 -5.59
CA ALA A 254 23.40 24.69 -4.81
C ALA A 254 23.13 23.63 -3.74
N VAL A 255 23.36 22.34 -4.02
CA VAL A 255 23.18 21.26 -3.03
C VAL A 255 24.14 21.41 -1.85
N ARG A 256 25.38 21.86 -2.06
CA ARG A 256 26.35 22.07 -0.97
C ARG A 256 25.92 23.19 -0.01
N GLU A 257 25.18 24.17 -0.51
CA GLU A 257 24.66 25.30 0.25
C GLU A 257 23.27 25.05 0.87
N LEU A 258 22.69 23.85 0.71
CA LEU A 258 21.38 23.52 1.28
C LEU A 258 21.42 23.36 2.81
N ASP A 259 20.27 23.64 3.44
CA ASP A 259 20.08 23.33 4.86
C ASP A 259 20.19 21.82 5.15
N ASN A 260 20.43 21.44 6.40
CA ASN A 260 20.65 20.04 6.79
C ASN A 260 19.50 19.08 6.40
N LEU A 261 18.26 19.57 6.30
CA LEU A 261 17.10 18.74 5.98
C LEU A 261 17.02 18.48 4.46
N GLN A 262 17.17 19.53 3.66
CA GLN A 262 17.16 19.47 2.20
C GLN A 262 18.44 18.79 1.68
N TYR A 263 19.59 19.03 2.31
CA TYR A 263 20.84 18.32 2.05
C TYR A 263 20.68 16.81 2.24
N ARG A 264 20.04 16.35 3.32
CA ARG A 264 19.79 14.91 3.54
C ARG A 264 18.96 14.28 2.41
N LYS A 265 18.02 15.02 1.83
CA LYS A 265 17.20 14.57 0.70
C LYS A 265 17.99 14.57 -0.62
N MET A 266 18.81 15.60 -0.84
CA MET A 266 19.48 15.89 -2.11
C MET A 266 20.95 15.45 -2.20
N LYS A 267 21.56 14.97 -1.11
CA LYS A 267 22.94 14.47 -1.11
C LYS A 267 23.24 13.37 -2.14
N LYS A 268 22.19 12.73 -2.70
CA LYS A 268 22.32 11.79 -3.82
C LYS A 268 22.98 12.41 -5.06
N ILE A 269 22.88 13.73 -5.24
CA ILE A 269 23.50 14.49 -6.34
C ILE A 269 25.03 14.59 -6.19
N LEU A 270 25.56 14.43 -4.98
CA LEU A 270 26.99 14.55 -4.65
C LEU A 270 27.70 13.19 -4.47
N PHE A 271 27.05 12.08 -4.83
CA PHE A 271 27.50 10.74 -4.42
C PHE A 271 28.84 10.30 -5.06
N GLN A 272 29.13 10.76 -6.28
CA GLN A 272 30.41 10.46 -6.97
C GLN A 272 31.61 11.20 -6.35
N GLU A 273 31.41 12.36 -5.72
CA GLU A 273 32.50 13.16 -5.15
C GLU A 273 33.02 12.59 -3.82
N ALA A 274 32.21 11.79 -3.11
CA ALA A 274 32.63 11.10 -1.89
C ALA A 274 33.75 10.06 -2.13
N GLN A 275 34.06 9.74 -3.39
CA GLN A 275 35.16 8.85 -3.77
C GLN A 275 36.33 9.57 -4.49
N ASN A 276 36.17 10.83 -4.92
CA ASN A 276 37.14 11.53 -5.78
C ASN A 276 37.66 12.87 -5.21
N GLY A 277 37.45 13.18 -3.93
CA GLY A 277 38.01 14.38 -3.31
C GLY A 277 39.52 14.25 -2.99
N PRO A 278 40.38 15.24 -3.31
CA PRO A 278 41.80 15.23 -2.98
C PRO A 278 42.09 15.64 -1.52
N ASN A 279 41.29 15.19 -0.55
CA ASN A 279 41.52 15.49 0.86
C ASN A 279 40.94 14.43 1.82
N ALA A 280 41.02 13.16 1.43
CA ALA A 280 41.12 12.10 2.41
C ALA A 280 42.62 11.89 2.66
N GLU A 281 43.13 12.42 3.77
CA GLU A 281 44.42 12.01 4.33
C GLU A 281 44.37 10.49 4.52
N ALA A 282 44.86 9.77 3.51
CA ALA A 282 45.40 8.45 3.70
C ALA A 282 46.65 8.63 4.57
N PRO A 283 46.73 8.01 5.75
CA PRO A 283 48.01 7.86 6.42
C PRO A 283 48.82 6.87 5.57
N ASP A 284 49.75 7.42 4.80
CA ASP A 284 50.97 6.82 4.26
C ASP A 284 50.97 5.29 4.12
N GLU A 285 50.61 4.81 2.94
CA GLU A 285 51.17 3.55 2.44
C GLU A 285 52.62 3.81 2.01
N GLU A 286 53.53 3.80 2.98
CA GLU A 286 54.96 3.65 2.69
C GLU A 286 55.24 2.22 2.24
N GLU A 287 55.76 2.15 1.02
CA GLU A 287 56.32 1.02 0.30
C GLU A 287 57.31 0.20 1.17
N VAL A 288 56.89 -0.96 1.69
CA VAL A 288 57.82 -1.91 2.32
C VAL A 288 58.33 -2.89 1.26
N ARG A 289 59.49 -2.55 0.68
CA ARG A 289 60.39 -3.53 0.06
C ARG A 289 60.78 -4.59 1.09
N ALA A 290 60.78 -5.82 0.61
CA ALA A 290 61.17 -7.00 1.37
C ALA A 290 62.62 -6.93 1.87
N GLU A 291 62.80 -6.99 3.19
CA GLU A 291 63.97 -7.57 3.83
C GLU A 291 63.52 -8.61 4.87
N ALA A 292 64.21 -9.75 4.87
CA ALA A 292 63.98 -10.90 5.75
C ALA A 292 64.83 -10.77 7.05
N PRO A 293 64.73 -11.70 8.03
CA PRO A 293 64.14 -11.46 9.34
C PRO A 293 65.17 -11.36 10.49
N THR A 294 64.76 -10.71 11.60
CA THR A 294 65.36 -10.95 12.93
C THR A 294 64.27 -11.24 13.97
N PRO A 295 64.46 -12.23 14.86
CA PRO A 295 63.40 -12.73 15.73
C PRO A 295 63.32 -11.95 17.04
N GLY A 296 62.12 -11.53 17.46
CA GLY A 296 61.94 -10.89 18.75
C GLY A 296 60.50 -10.46 19.08
N LEU A 297 59.71 -11.40 19.62
CA LEU A 297 58.60 -11.19 20.56
C LEU A 297 57.70 -9.97 20.32
N THR A 298 56.68 -10.11 19.46
CA THR A 298 55.46 -9.30 19.58
C THR A 298 54.25 -10.22 19.44
N LEU A 299 53.45 -10.30 20.50
CA LEU A 299 52.20 -11.06 20.55
C LEU A 299 51.06 -10.07 20.75
N CYS A 300 50.42 -9.68 19.66
CA CYS A 300 49.08 -9.09 19.68
C CYS A 300 48.29 -9.66 18.50
N PRO A 301 47.22 -10.42 18.72
CA PRO A 301 46.25 -10.70 17.69
C PRO A 301 45.37 -9.45 17.50
N THR A 302 45.06 -9.15 16.25
CA THR A 302 44.06 -8.18 15.80
C THR A 302 42.75 -8.29 16.61
N LEU A 303 42.33 -7.21 17.28
CA LEU A 303 41.08 -7.10 18.04
C LEU A 303 40.09 -6.15 17.35
N PRO A 304 38.76 -6.35 17.54
CA PRO A 304 37.72 -5.80 16.68
C PRO A 304 37.43 -4.32 16.91
N GLU A 305 37.04 -3.63 15.84
CA GLU A 305 36.68 -2.21 15.85
C GLU A 305 35.33 -1.97 16.55
N GLY A 306 35.38 -1.45 17.78
CA GLY A 306 34.20 -0.96 18.49
C GLY A 306 34.54 -0.26 19.83
N PRO A 307 33.65 0.61 20.37
CA PRO A 307 33.92 1.37 21.60
C PRO A 307 34.19 0.50 22.84
N ARG A 308 33.46 -0.62 22.97
CA ARG A 308 33.68 -1.62 24.05
C ARG A 308 34.99 -2.39 23.86
N GLY A 309 35.31 -2.82 22.64
CA GLY A 309 36.57 -3.49 22.31
C GLY A 309 37.80 -2.62 22.63
N ARG A 310 37.72 -1.30 22.39
CA ARG A 310 38.79 -0.36 22.77
C ARG A 310 38.93 -0.18 24.28
N ALA A 311 37.84 -0.19 25.04
CA ALA A 311 37.88 -0.08 26.49
C ALA A 311 38.51 -1.32 27.14
N GLU A 312 38.15 -2.51 26.66
CA GLU A 312 38.73 -3.77 27.15
C GLU A 312 40.19 -3.95 26.72
N ALA A 313 40.57 -3.52 25.51
CA ALA A 313 41.96 -3.50 25.09
C ALA A 313 42.83 -2.60 25.99
N LYS A 314 42.32 -1.42 26.38
CA LYS A 314 43.00 -0.54 27.35
C LYS A 314 43.11 -1.17 28.74
N ALA A 315 42.08 -1.89 29.19
CA ALA A 315 42.10 -2.60 30.46
C ALA A 315 43.12 -3.76 30.46
N ALA A 316 43.20 -4.52 29.36
CA ALA A 316 44.18 -5.59 29.17
C ALA A 316 45.63 -5.05 29.21
N LEU A 317 45.91 -3.95 28.50
CA LEU A 317 47.21 -3.26 28.53
C LEU A 317 47.58 -2.75 29.93
N ALA A 318 46.61 -2.29 30.71
CA ALA A 318 46.83 -1.83 32.09
C ALA A 318 47.13 -3.01 33.03
N GLU A 319 46.43 -4.13 32.89
CA GLU A 319 46.73 -5.39 33.60
C GLU A 319 48.11 -5.92 33.24
N GLU A 320 48.49 -5.88 31.96
CA GLU A 320 49.80 -6.33 31.48
C GLU A 320 50.94 -5.53 32.12
N LYS A 321 50.83 -4.20 32.17
CA LYS A 321 51.82 -3.34 32.83
C LYS A 321 51.96 -3.64 34.32
N LYS A 322 50.84 -3.86 35.02
CA LYS A 322 50.86 -4.24 36.45
C LYS A 322 51.54 -5.59 36.67
N PHE A 323 51.25 -6.56 35.79
CA PHE A 323 51.86 -7.88 35.82
C PHE A 323 53.38 -7.82 35.58
N GLN A 324 53.83 -7.09 34.55
CA GLN A 324 55.26 -6.89 34.28
C GLN A 324 55.98 -6.22 35.46
N GLN A 325 55.35 -5.20 36.07
CA GLN A 325 55.91 -4.49 37.21
C GLN A 325 56.03 -5.37 38.46
N HIS A 326 55.07 -6.27 38.67
CA HIS A 326 55.12 -7.25 39.78
C HIS A 326 56.30 -8.21 39.64
N ILE A 327 56.49 -8.79 38.44
CA ILE A 327 57.60 -9.73 38.18
C ILE A 327 58.96 -9.02 38.33
N LEU A 328 59.12 -7.83 37.76
CA LEU A 328 60.34 -7.02 37.90
C LEU A 328 60.65 -6.70 39.37
N GLY A 329 59.62 -6.37 40.16
CA GLY A 329 59.75 -6.12 41.59
C GLY A 329 60.25 -7.35 42.35
N GLN A 330 59.71 -8.53 42.04
CA GLN A 330 60.14 -9.79 42.64
C GLN A 330 61.58 -10.15 42.25
N GLN A 331 61.92 -10.07 40.96
CA GLN A 331 63.28 -10.35 40.45
C GLN A 331 64.33 -9.44 41.11
N LYS A 332 64.01 -8.16 41.27
CA LYS A 332 64.87 -7.18 41.96
C LYS A 332 65.08 -7.52 43.44
N LYS A 333 64.03 -7.98 44.13
CA LYS A 333 64.10 -8.39 45.54
C LYS A 333 64.97 -9.63 45.72
N GLU A 334 64.80 -10.63 44.87
CA GLU A 334 65.59 -11.85 44.87
C GLU A 334 67.07 -11.58 44.58
N LEU A 335 67.37 -10.72 43.59
CA LEU A 335 68.73 -10.30 43.26
C LEU A 335 69.39 -9.56 44.45
N SER A 336 68.65 -8.66 45.11
CA SER A 336 69.13 -7.96 46.30
C SER A 336 69.48 -8.93 47.44
N ASN A 337 68.62 -9.93 47.67
CA ASN A 337 68.84 -10.96 48.69
C ASN A 337 70.07 -11.83 48.36
N LEU A 338 70.25 -12.20 47.09
CA LEU A 338 71.43 -12.96 46.64
C LEU A 338 72.72 -12.17 46.88
N LEU A 339 72.76 -10.90 46.46
CA LEU A 339 73.91 -10.01 46.66
C LEU A 339 74.26 -9.85 48.15
N GLU A 340 73.25 -9.75 49.01
CA GLU A 340 73.45 -9.64 50.45
C GLU A 340 73.99 -10.95 51.06
N CYS A 341 73.47 -12.09 50.60
CA CYS A 341 73.94 -13.41 51.00
C CYS A 341 75.40 -13.66 50.56
N GLN A 342 75.73 -13.34 49.30
CA GLN A 342 77.09 -13.44 48.76
C GLN A 342 78.08 -12.57 49.55
N LYS A 343 77.69 -11.34 49.93
CA LYS A 343 78.53 -10.47 50.78
C LYS A 343 78.81 -11.09 52.16
N ARG A 344 77.82 -11.75 52.77
CA ARG A 344 78.02 -12.43 54.07
C ARG A 344 78.92 -13.66 53.93
N GLN A 345 78.67 -14.50 52.93
CA GLN A 345 79.49 -15.69 52.67
C GLN A 345 80.93 -15.32 52.32
N TYR A 346 81.14 -14.26 51.53
CA TYR A 346 82.47 -13.76 51.21
C TYR A 346 83.24 -13.31 52.45
N LYS A 347 82.58 -12.61 53.40
CA LYS A 347 83.21 -12.21 54.67
C LYS A 347 83.63 -13.43 55.49
N LEU A 348 82.74 -14.39 55.66
CA LEU A 348 82.99 -15.61 56.44
C LEU A 348 84.14 -16.44 55.82
N ARG A 349 84.11 -16.64 54.50
CA ARG A 349 85.14 -17.42 53.79
C ARG A 349 86.49 -16.71 53.77
N LYS A 350 86.51 -15.37 53.71
CA LYS A 350 87.73 -14.56 53.83
C LYS A 350 88.38 -14.71 55.21
N GLU A 351 87.59 -14.82 56.28
CA GLU A 351 88.10 -15.09 57.63
C GLU A 351 88.67 -16.51 57.74
N GLN A 352 87.95 -17.52 57.23
CA GLN A 352 88.44 -18.92 57.18
C GLN A 352 89.75 -19.06 56.37
N LEU A 353 89.84 -18.42 55.20
CA LEU A 353 91.06 -18.42 54.39
C LEU A 353 92.24 -17.74 55.11
N LYS A 354 91.97 -16.79 56.02
CA LYS A 354 93.00 -16.13 56.82
C LYS A 354 93.50 -17.05 57.95
N GLU A 355 92.61 -17.82 58.56
CA GLU A 355 92.93 -18.85 59.56
C GLU A 355 93.72 -20.03 58.95
N GLU A 356 93.24 -20.59 57.83
CA GLU A 356 93.92 -21.69 57.09
C GLU A 356 95.35 -21.29 56.63
N LEU A 357 95.57 -20.01 56.31
CA LEU A 357 96.91 -19.49 55.94
C LEU A 357 97.85 -19.33 57.14
N GLN A 358 97.31 -19.17 58.35
CA GLN A 358 98.03 -18.96 59.60
C GLN A 358 98.49 -20.29 60.22
N GLU A 359 97.75 -21.36 59.97
CA GLU A 359 98.04 -22.73 60.42
C GLU A 359 99.17 -23.40 59.61
N ASN A 360 99.36 -22.99 58.34
CA ASN A 360 100.29 -23.63 57.40
C ASN A 360 101.59 -22.81 57.23
N GLN A 361 102.52 -22.83 58.20
CA GLN A 361 103.71 -21.97 58.21
C GLN A 361 104.87 -22.43 57.30
N SER A 362 104.89 -23.70 56.88
CA SER A 362 106.02 -24.33 56.15
C SER A 362 105.89 -24.35 54.61
N THR A 363 104.78 -23.88 54.05
CA THR A 363 104.51 -23.92 52.59
C THR A 363 105.24 -22.80 51.82
N PRO A 364 105.90 -23.08 50.68
CA PRO A 364 106.60 -22.09 49.85
C PRO A 364 105.71 -20.93 49.39
N LYS A 365 106.27 -19.71 49.30
CA LYS A 365 105.52 -18.48 48.91
C LYS A 365 104.78 -18.59 47.57
N ARG A 366 105.35 -19.31 46.60
CA ARG A 366 104.76 -19.50 45.26
C ARG A 366 103.49 -20.36 45.31
N GLU A 367 103.54 -21.46 46.06
CA GLU A 367 102.39 -22.35 46.25
C GLU A 367 101.27 -21.68 47.06
N LYS A 368 101.61 -20.85 48.06
CA LYS A 368 100.63 -20.04 48.80
C LYS A 368 99.90 -19.04 47.90
N GLN A 369 100.61 -18.41 46.96
CA GLN A 369 100.00 -17.49 45.99
C GLN A 369 99.10 -18.24 44.99
N GLU A 370 99.54 -19.38 44.45
CA GLU A 370 98.73 -20.21 43.55
C GLU A 370 97.50 -20.79 44.26
N TRP A 371 97.60 -21.19 45.53
CA TRP A 371 96.48 -21.65 46.34
C TRP A 371 95.45 -20.54 46.60
N LEU A 372 95.90 -19.33 46.94
CA LEU A 372 95.02 -18.16 47.12
C LEU A 372 94.31 -17.76 45.81
N LEU A 373 95.01 -17.85 44.68
CA LEU A 373 94.43 -17.62 43.35
C LEU A 373 93.35 -18.67 43.05
N ARG A 374 93.62 -19.96 43.28
CA ARG A 374 92.63 -21.05 43.11
C ARG A 374 91.42 -20.92 44.04
N GLN A 375 91.62 -20.53 45.30
CA GLN A 375 90.51 -20.28 46.23
C GLN A 375 89.66 -19.09 45.79
N LYS A 376 90.28 -18.03 45.27
CA LYS A 376 89.60 -16.87 44.69
C LYS A 376 88.80 -17.25 43.45
N GLU A 377 89.38 -18.04 42.54
CA GLU A 377 88.69 -18.56 41.34
C GLU A 377 87.51 -19.47 41.70
N ASN A 378 87.67 -20.40 42.65
CA ASN A 378 86.59 -21.27 43.11
C ASN A 378 85.42 -20.47 43.73
N MET A 379 85.71 -19.42 44.51
CA MET A 379 84.67 -18.54 45.04
C MET A 379 83.96 -17.75 43.94
N GLN A 380 84.69 -17.26 42.95
CA GLN A 380 84.10 -16.58 41.80
C GLN A 380 83.24 -17.53 40.96
N HIS A 381 83.68 -18.77 40.76
CA HIS A 381 82.91 -19.80 40.06
C HIS A 381 81.61 -20.13 40.81
N TYR A 382 81.66 -20.31 42.13
CA TYR A 382 80.47 -20.57 42.94
C TYR A 382 79.48 -19.40 42.93
N GLN A 383 79.98 -18.16 43.00
CA GLN A 383 79.15 -16.95 42.89
C GLN A 383 78.48 -16.85 41.51
N ALA A 384 79.23 -17.13 40.44
CA ALA A 384 78.71 -17.13 39.07
C ALA A 384 77.68 -18.26 38.85
N GLU A 385 77.87 -19.43 39.46
CA GLU A 385 76.94 -20.55 39.39
C GLU A 385 75.62 -20.27 40.14
N GLU A 386 75.68 -19.69 41.33
CA GLU A 386 74.49 -19.25 42.08
C GLU A 386 73.73 -18.13 41.37
N GLU A 387 74.44 -17.16 40.78
CA GLU A 387 73.84 -16.12 39.94
C GLU A 387 73.18 -16.72 38.69
N ALA A 388 73.83 -17.66 38.02
CA ALA A 388 73.27 -18.38 36.89
C ALA A 388 72.04 -19.22 37.28
N ASN A 389 72.04 -19.85 38.45
CA ASN A 389 70.90 -20.60 38.97
C ASN A 389 69.72 -19.68 39.32
N LEU A 390 69.96 -18.51 39.91
CA LEU A 390 68.93 -17.50 40.15
C LEU A 390 68.30 -17.02 38.84
N LEU A 391 69.13 -16.65 37.86
CA LEU A 391 68.68 -16.22 36.54
C LEU A 391 67.87 -17.31 35.82
N ARG A 392 68.26 -18.58 35.97
CA ARG A 392 67.52 -19.73 35.43
C ARG A 392 66.14 -19.88 36.09
N ARG A 393 66.04 -19.75 37.41
CA ARG A 393 64.77 -19.78 38.16
C ARG A 393 63.85 -18.61 37.80
N GLN A 394 64.41 -17.39 37.74
CA GLN A 394 63.67 -16.19 37.34
C GLN A 394 63.13 -16.28 35.92
N ARG A 395 63.90 -16.87 35.00
CA ARG A 395 63.47 -17.14 33.62
C ARG A 395 62.32 -18.14 33.57
N GLN A 396 62.45 -19.28 34.25
CA GLN A 396 61.37 -20.30 34.31
C GLN A 396 60.08 -19.75 34.92
N TYR A 397 60.20 -18.96 36.00
CA TYR A 397 59.06 -18.30 36.63
C TYR A 397 58.38 -17.30 35.68
N LEU A 398 59.15 -16.44 35.02
CA LEU A 398 58.64 -15.49 34.03
C LEU A 398 57.92 -16.21 32.88
N GLU A 399 58.49 -17.28 32.34
CA GLU A 399 57.89 -18.05 31.24
C GLU A 399 56.57 -18.71 31.65
N LEU A 400 56.49 -19.29 32.85
CA LEU A 400 55.27 -19.87 33.41
C LEU A 400 54.19 -18.80 33.64
N GLN A 401 54.55 -17.69 34.26
CA GLN A 401 53.63 -16.57 34.52
C GLN A 401 53.10 -15.98 33.21
N CYS A 402 53.98 -15.80 32.21
CA CYS A 402 53.58 -15.35 30.87
C CYS A 402 52.57 -16.32 30.21
N ARG A 403 52.75 -17.64 30.37
CA ARG A 403 51.80 -18.64 29.84
C ARG A 403 50.46 -18.61 30.57
N GLN A 404 50.45 -18.54 31.91
CA GLN A 404 49.23 -18.37 32.71
C GLN A 404 48.45 -17.12 32.31
N TYR A 405 49.15 -15.98 32.15
CA TYR A 405 48.55 -14.72 31.73
C TYR A 405 47.94 -14.83 30.31
N LYS A 406 48.65 -15.42 29.35
CA LYS A 406 48.12 -15.67 27.99
C LYS A 406 46.86 -16.54 28.01
N ARG A 407 46.83 -17.58 28.85
CA ARG A 407 45.64 -18.43 29.01
C ARG A 407 44.45 -17.67 29.60
N LYS A 408 44.68 -16.83 30.62
CA LYS A 408 43.67 -15.94 31.21
C LYS A 408 43.08 -15.00 30.16
N MET A 409 43.92 -14.40 29.32
CA MET A 409 43.49 -13.49 28.25
C MET A 409 42.72 -14.20 27.14
N LEU A 410 43.11 -15.43 26.78
CA LEU A 410 42.36 -16.26 25.84
C LEU A 410 40.92 -16.51 26.33
N LEU A 411 40.75 -16.91 27.59
CA LEU A 411 39.44 -17.14 28.19
C LEU A 411 38.60 -15.86 28.30
N ALA A 412 39.24 -14.73 28.66
CA ALA A 412 38.57 -13.43 28.67
C ALA A 412 38.05 -13.04 27.28
N ARG A 413 38.86 -13.24 26.22
CA ARG A 413 38.43 -13.05 24.83
C ARG A 413 37.26 -13.96 24.46
N HIS A 414 37.30 -15.23 24.86
CA HIS A 414 36.21 -16.17 24.60
C HIS A 414 34.88 -15.74 25.25
N ASN A 415 34.92 -15.21 26.47
CA ASN A 415 33.74 -14.67 27.14
C ASN A 415 33.18 -13.44 26.40
N LEU A 416 34.06 -12.50 26.00
CA LEU A 416 33.66 -11.34 25.20
C LEU A 416 33.00 -11.75 23.89
N ASP A 417 33.61 -12.69 23.15
CA ASP A 417 33.05 -13.22 21.90
C ASP A 417 31.65 -13.82 22.11
N GLN A 418 31.43 -14.53 23.22
CA GLN A 418 30.11 -15.08 23.56
C GLN A 418 29.09 -13.98 23.85
N ASP A 419 29.47 -12.94 24.59
CA ASP A 419 28.56 -11.83 24.92
C ASP A 419 28.21 -10.99 23.69
N LEU A 420 29.18 -10.71 22.82
CA LEU A 420 28.95 -10.04 21.55
C LEU A 420 28.02 -10.86 20.64
N LEU A 421 28.23 -12.18 20.57
CA LEU A 421 27.36 -13.07 19.80
C LEU A 421 25.93 -13.10 20.38
N ARG A 422 25.78 -13.13 21.71
CA ARG A 422 24.46 -13.06 22.37
C ARG A 422 23.74 -11.76 22.04
N GLU A 423 24.43 -10.62 22.10
CA GLU A 423 23.87 -9.32 21.74
C GLU A 423 23.45 -9.27 20.27
N ASP A 424 24.28 -9.78 19.35
CA ASP A 424 23.97 -9.83 17.91
C ASP A 424 22.75 -10.71 17.62
N LEU A 425 22.71 -11.92 18.20
CA LEU A 425 21.58 -12.85 18.07
C LEU A 425 20.29 -12.27 18.64
N ASN A 426 20.34 -11.57 19.77
CA ASN A 426 19.16 -10.92 20.36
C ASN A 426 18.69 -9.76 19.49
N LYS A 427 19.58 -8.92 18.95
CA LYS A 427 19.20 -7.85 18.01
C LYS A 427 18.53 -8.41 16.77
N LYS A 428 19.08 -9.50 16.21
CA LYS A 428 18.50 -10.18 15.05
C LYS A 428 17.11 -10.76 15.36
N GLN A 429 16.92 -11.33 16.55
CA GLN A 429 15.61 -11.78 17.04
C GLN A 429 14.61 -10.63 17.10
N THR A 430 14.96 -9.52 17.77
CA THR A 430 14.05 -8.38 17.92
C THR A 430 13.68 -7.77 16.56
N GLN A 431 14.64 -7.71 15.62
CA GLN A 431 14.37 -7.24 14.27
C GLN A 431 13.37 -8.16 13.55
N LYS A 432 13.55 -9.49 13.64
CA LYS A 432 12.65 -10.46 13.04
C LYS A 432 11.26 -10.44 13.66
N ASP A 433 11.16 -10.32 14.98
CA ASP A 433 9.88 -10.17 15.68
C ASP A 433 9.12 -8.91 15.21
N LEU A 434 9.85 -7.80 15.01
CA LEU A 434 9.27 -6.56 14.48
C LEU A 434 8.79 -6.73 13.04
N GLU A 435 9.56 -7.39 12.18
CA GLU A 435 9.16 -7.71 10.80
C GLU A 435 7.86 -8.54 10.78
N CYS A 436 7.77 -9.59 11.59
CA CYS A 436 6.56 -10.42 11.72
C CYS A 436 5.35 -9.60 12.21
N ALA A 437 5.55 -8.75 13.23
CA ALA A 437 4.48 -7.89 13.75
C ALA A 437 4.02 -6.82 12.73
N MET A 438 4.91 -6.35 11.87
CA MET A 438 4.55 -5.44 10.77
C MET A 438 3.73 -6.17 9.70
N LEU A 439 4.10 -7.39 9.33
CA LEU A 439 3.37 -8.19 8.36
C LEU A 439 1.94 -8.53 8.83
N LEU A 440 1.79 -8.90 10.10
CA LEU A 440 0.47 -9.15 10.70
C LEU A 440 -0.40 -7.89 10.70
N ARG A 441 0.14 -6.74 11.11
CA ARG A 441 -0.59 -5.46 11.05
C ARG A 441 -0.96 -5.04 9.63
N GLN A 442 -0.08 -5.29 8.67
CA GLN A 442 -0.38 -5.04 7.26
C GLN A 442 -1.51 -5.94 6.77
N HIS A 443 -1.53 -7.22 7.17
CA HIS A 443 -2.62 -8.13 6.85
C HIS A 443 -3.95 -7.67 7.45
N GLU A 444 -3.98 -7.27 8.72
CA GLU A 444 -5.17 -6.73 9.39
C GLU A 444 -5.70 -5.48 8.68
N SER A 445 -4.83 -4.54 8.34
CA SER A 445 -5.21 -3.32 7.62
C SER A 445 -5.75 -3.63 6.21
N THR A 446 -5.16 -4.60 5.52
CA THR A 446 -5.63 -5.04 4.20
C THR A 446 -6.99 -5.72 4.28
N GLN A 447 -7.18 -6.61 5.24
CA GLN A 447 -8.47 -7.24 5.54
C GLN A 447 -9.54 -6.19 5.79
N GLU A 448 -9.28 -5.22 6.67
CA GLU A 448 -10.24 -4.17 7.00
C GLU A 448 -10.64 -3.34 5.77
N LEU A 449 -9.68 -3.03 4.90
CA LEU A 449 -9.93 -2.31 3.65
C LEU A 449 -10.80 -3.13 2.67
N GLU A 450 -10.52 -4.42 2.51
CA GLU A 450 -11.28 -5.32 1.65
C GLU A 450 -12.74 -5.45 2.12
N PHE A 451 -12.96 -5.65 3.43
CA PHE A 451 -14.32 -5.68 4.00
C PHE A 451 -15.04 -4.34 3.85
N ARG A 452 -14.35 -3.22 4.06
CA ARG A 452 -14.92 -1.88 3.86
C ARG A 452 -15.33 -1.65 2.41
N HIS A 453 -14.50 -2.09 1.47
CA HIS A 453 -14.79 -1.98 0.04
C HIS A 453 -16.02 -2.81 -0.33
N LEU A 454 -16.06 -4.09 0.07
CA LEU A 454 -17.20 -4.98 -0.17
C LEU A 454 -18.49 -4.39 0.42
N HIS A 455 -18.45 -3.93 1.68
CA HIS A 455 -19.60 -3.30 2.32
C HIS A 455 -20.08 -2.05 1.58
N THR A 456 -19.15 -1.23 1.06
CA THR A 456 -19.51 -0.04 0.27
C THR A 456 -20.22 -0.43 -1.03
N VAL A 457 -19.70 -1.42 -1.76
CA VAL A 457 -20.33 -1.94 -2.98
C VAL A 457 -21.72 -2.50 -2.69
N GLN A 458 -21.86 -3.36 -1.67
CA GLN A 458 -23.14 -3.95 -1.27
C GLN A 458 -24.16 -2.89 -0.84
N ARG A 459 -23.72 -1.85 -0.11
CA ARG A 459 -24.56 -0.71 0.25
C ARG A 459 -25.06 0.03 -0.98
N THR A 460 -24.17 0.41 -1.90
CA THR A 460 -24.57 1.13 -3.13
C THR A 460 -25.54 0.32 -3.99
N ARG A 461 -25.33 -1.00 -4.11
CA ARG A 461 -26.25 -1.90 -4.81
C ARG A 461 -27.62 -1.96 -4.14
N THR A 462 -27.65 -2.05 -2.80
CA THR A 462 -28.90 -2.05 -2.02
C THR A 462 -29.66 -0.73 -2.20
N GLU A 463 -28.95 0.40 -2.18
CA GLU A 463 -29.52 1.73 -2.40
C GLU A 463 -30.09 1.88 -3.82
N LEU A 464 -29.38 1.37 -4.84
CA LEU A 464 -29.83 1.37 -6.22
C LEU A 464 -31.09 0.51 -6.40
N THR A 465 -31.08 -0.73 -5.90
CA THR A 465 -32.26 -1.62 -5.96
C THR A 465 -33.45 -0.99 -5.24
N ARG A 466 -33.23 -0.33 -4.09
CA ARG A 466 -34.30 0.39 -3.37
C ARG A 466 -34.88 1.51 -4.21
N LEU A 467 -34.04 2.32 -4.85
CA LEU A 467 -34.47 3.44 -5.69
C LEU A 467 -35.20 2.95 -6.95
N GLN A 468 -34.72 1.87 -7.55
CA GLN A 468 -35.37 1.19 -8.66
C GLN A 468 -36.77 0.71 -8.26
N HIS A 469 -36.89 -0.05 -7.17
CA HIS A 469 -38.17 -0.54 -6.67
C HIS A 469 -39.15 0.61 -6.38
N GLN A 470 -38.67 1.72 -5.81
CA GLN A 470 -39.47 2.91 -5.54
C GLN A 470 -39.97 3.55 -6.85
N THR A 471 -39.12 3.61 -7.88
CA THR A 471 -39.47 4.19 -9.18
C THR A 471 -40.49 3.31 -9.93
N GLU A 472 -40.28 2.00 -9.94
CA GLU A 472 -41.22 1.03 -10.51
C GLU A 472 -42.60 1.12 -9.84
N LEU A 473 -42.64 1.20 -8.51
CA LEU A 473 -43.89 1.36 -7.77
C LEU A 473 -44.58 2.68 -8.11
N SER A 474 -43.83 3.78 -8.17
CA SER A 474 -44.38 5.10 -8.56
C SER A 474 -44.98 5.04 -9.97
N ASN A 475 -44.28 4.42 -10.92
CA ASN A 475 -44.73 4.26 -12.29
C ASN A 475 -46.00 3.39 -12.37
N GLN A 476 -46.07 2.30 -11.60
CA GLN A 476 -47.25 1.44 -11.52
C GLN A 476 -48.46 2.19 -10.97
N LEU A 477 -48.27 2.98 -9.91
CA LEU A 477 -49.36 3.80 -9.35
C LEU A 477 -49.86 4.86 -10.35
N GLU A 478 -48.96 5.50 -11.09
CA GLU A 478 -49.33 6.45 -12.13
C GLU A 478 -50.04 5.77 -13.30
N TYR A 479 -49.60 4.57 -13.70
CA TYR A 479 -50.27 3.75 -14.71
C TYR A 479 -51.69 3.38 -14.25
N ASN A 480 -51.85 2.87 -13.02
CA ASN A 480 -53.15 2.54 -12.44
C ASN A 480 -54.10 3.75 -12.47
N LYS A 481 -53.61 4.93 -12.06
CA LYS A 481 -54.38 6.17 -12.07
C LYS A 481 -54.82 6.58 -13.48
N ARG A 482 -53.95 6.43 -14.47
CA ARG A 482 -54.27 6.71 -15.89
C ARG A 482 -55.35 5.76 -16.40
N ARG A 483 -55.22 4.46 -16.15
CA ARG A 483 -56.22 3.44 -16.54
C ARG A 483 -57.58 3.69 -15.92
N GLU A 484 -57.62 4.04 -14.64
CA GLU A 484 -58.88 4.46 -13.99
C GLU A 484 -59.50 5.70 -14.63
N GLN A 485 -58.68 6.70 -14.99
CA GLN A 485 -59.16 7.92 -15.65
C GLN A 485 -59.71 7.64 -17.05
N GLU A 486 -59.04 6.80 -17.83
CA GLU A 486 -59.51 6.35 -19.16
C GLU A 486 -60.88 5.67 -19.05
N LEU A 487 -61.05 4.78 -18.07
CA LEU A 487 -62.33 4.11 -17.84
C LEU A 487 -63.42 5.10 -17.42
N ARG A 488 -63.12 6.02 -16.48
CA ARG A 488 -64.05 7.09 -16.09
C ARG A 488 -64.45 7.98 -17.27
N GLN A 489 -63.53 8.30 -18.17
CA GLN A 489 -63.82 9.08 -19.38
C GLN A 489 -64.73 8.29 -20.33
N LYS A 490 -64.48 6.99 -20.53
CA LYS A 490 -65.34 6.10 -21.33
C LYS A 490 -66.77 6.08 -20.76
N HIS A 491 -66.92 5.84 -19.45
CA HIS A 491 -68.21 5.83 -18.77
C HIS A 491 -68.94 7.17 -18.88
N ALA A 492 -68.23 8.29 -18.70
CA ALA A 492 -68.81 9.62 -18.87
C ALA A 492 -69.27 9.90 -20.31
N MET A 493 -68.56 9.38 -21.31
CA MET A 493 -68.96 9.49 -22.72
C MET A 493 -70.21 8.66 -23.03
N GLU A 494 -70.33 7.46 -22.46
CA GLU A 494 -71.52 6.61 -22.60
C GLU A 494 -72.76 7.28 -22.00
N VAL A 495 -72.64 7.83 -20.78
CA VAL A 495 -73.72 8.60 -20.13
C VAL A 495 -74.13 9.80 -20.98
N ARG A 496 -73.18 10.52 -21.60
CA ARG A 496 -73.49 11.64 -22.51
C ARG A 496 -74.21 11.20 -23.80
N GLN A 497 -73.94 9.99 -24.29
CA GLN A 497 -74.57 9.46 -25.50
C GLN A 497 -75.95 8.85 -25.22
N GLN A 498 -76.20 8.39 -24.00
CA GLN A 498 -77.42 7.70 -23.59
C GLN A 498 -78.71 8.47 -23.93
N PRO A 499 -78.87 9.78 -23.66
CA PRO A 499 -80.09 10.52 -24.01
C PRO A 499 -80.41 10.53 -25.51
N LYS A 500 -79.39 10.51 -26.39
CA LYS A 500 -79.60 10.48 -27.84
C LYS A 500 -80.16 9.14 -28.30
N SER A 501 -79.63 8.05 -27.75
CA SER A 501 -80.12 6.69 -28.01
C SER A 501 -81.54 6.50 -27.47
N LEU A 502 -81.79 6.97 -26.24
CA LEU A 502 -83.11 6.90 -25.60
C LEU A 502 -84.17 7.71 -26.35
N LYS A 503 -83.86 8.93 -26.81
CA LYS A 503 -84.78 9.75 -27.62
C LYS A 503 -85.22 9.06 -28.92
N SER A 504 -84.32 8.32 -29.56
CA SER A 504 -84.65 7.56 -30.78
C SER A 504 -85.66 6.44 -30.48
N LYS A 505 -85.45 5.68 -29.40
CA LYS A 505 -86.37 4.63 -28.95
C LYS A 505 -87.70 5.20 -28.46
N GLU A 506 -87.67 6.31 -27.72
CA GLU A 506 -88.86 7.04 -27.28
C GLU A 506 -89.71 7.49 -28.47
N LEU A 507 -89.09 8.00 -29.54
CA LEU A 507 -89.78 8.38 -30.77
C LEU A 507 -90.45 7.18 -31.45
N GLN A 508 -89.82 6.01 -31.42
CA GLN A 508 -90.39 4.77 -31.96
C GLN A 508 -91.62 4.32 -31.15
N ILE A 509 -91.54 4.36 -29.82
CA ILE A 509 -92.67 4.06 -28.92
C ILE A 509 -93.82 5.07 -29.14
N LYS A 510 -93.50 6.35 -29.29
CA LYS A 510 -94.46 7.41 -29.64
C LYS A 510 -95.17 7.14 -30.95
N LYS A 511 -94.45 6.71 -31.98
CA LYS A 511 -95.04 6.35 -33.27
C LYS A 511 -96.00 5.16 -33.16
N GLN A 512 -95.59 4.11 -32.44
CA GLN A 512 -96.44 2.94 -32.17
C GLN A 512 -97.72 3.32 -31.41
N PHE A 513 -97.61 4.18 -30.40
CA PHE A 513 -98.75 4.71 -29.66
C PHE A 513 -99.71 5.50 -30.57
N GLN A 514 -99.18 6.44 -31.36
CA GLN A 514 -100.00 7.23 -32.30
C GLN A 514 -100.73 6.35 -33.30
N ASP A 515 -100.09 5.33 -33.84
CA ASP A 515 -100.71 4.41 -34.79
C ASP A 515 -101.78 3.54 -34.12
N THR A 516 -101.56 3.10 -32.88
CA THR A 516 -102.55 2.39 -32.06
C THR A 516 -103.77 3.27 -31.76
N CYS A 517 -103.58 4.55 -31.40
CA CYS A 517 -104.67 5.51 -31.20
C CYS A 517 -105.48 5.75 -32.48
N LYS A 518 -104.81 5.84 -33.65
CA LYS A 518 -105.50 5.97 -34.95
C LYS A 518 -106.36 4.74 -35.24
N ILE A 519 -105.85 3.54 -34.97
CA ILE A 519 -106.59 2.28 -35.16
C ILE A 519 -107.81 2.23 -34.23
N GLN A 520 -107.63 2.50 -32.93
CA GLN A 520 -108.72 2.58 -31.94
C GLN A 520 -109.78 3.61 -32.33
N THR A 521 -109.36 4.77 -32.85
CA THR A 521 -110.29 5.82 -33.32
C THR A 521 -111.09 5.38 -34.55
N ARG A 522 -110.47 4.65 -35.49
CA ARG A 522 -111.18 4.08 -36.66
C ARG A 522 -112.16 3.00 -36.23
N GLN A 523 -111.74 2.08 -35.35
CA GLN A 523 -112.60 1.04 -34.78
C GLN A 523 -113.77 1.64 -34.01
N TYR A 524 -113.54 2.70 -33.23
CA TYR A 524 -114.60 3.44 -32.55
C TYR A 524 -115.62 4.04 -33.53
N LYS A 525 -115.15 4.69 -34.61
CA LYS A 525 -116.05 5.22 -35.65
C LYS A 525 -116.88 4.13 -36.31
N ALA A 526 -116.27 2.98 -36.62
CA ALA A 526 -116.96 1.83 -37.19
C ALA A 526 -118.01 1.23 -36.22
N LEU A 527 -117.62 1.01 -34.96
CA LEU A 527 -118.51 0.49 -33.91
C LEU A 527 -119.66 1.45 -33.61
N ARG A 528 -119.39 2.76 -33.55
CA ARG A 528 -120.39 3.81 -33.37
C ARG A 528 -121.41 3.79 -34.51
N ASN A 529 -120.96 3.71 -35.77
CA ASN A 529 -121.86 3.69 -36.93
C ASN A 529 -122.75 2.44 -36.90
N HIS A 530 -122.17 1.27 -36.65
CA HIS A 530 -122.91 0.01 -36.56
C HIS A 530 -123.98 -0.01 -35.44
N LEU A 531 -123.65 0.53 -34.26
CA LEU A 531 -124.60 0.62 -33.14
C LEU A 531 -125.74 1.62 -33.40
N LEU A 532 -125.47 2.73 -34.10
CA LEU A 532 -126.50 3.71 -34.48
C LEU A 532 -127.46 3.19 -35.56
N GLU A 533 -127.00 2.29 -36.43
CA GLU A 533 -127.83 1.62 -37.45
C GLU A 533 -128.75 0.54 -36.88
N THR A 534 -128.36 -0.09 -35.76
CA THR A 534 -129.06 -1.25 -35.17
C THR A 534 -129.96 -0.93 -33.98
N THR A 535 -129.96 0.31 -33.47
CA THR A 535 -130.75 0.72 -32.28
C THR A 535 -131.73 1.87 -32.57
N ALA A 536 -132.82 1.94 -31.79
CA ALA A 536 -133.87 2.94 -31.95
C ALA A 536 -133.40 4.36 -31.58
N LYS A 537 -133.91 5.37 -32.32
CA LYS A 537 -133.49 6.79 -32.19
C LYS A 537 -133.66 7.39 -30.79
N SER A 538 -134.57 6.86 -29.96
CA SER A 538 -134.79 7.29 -28.57
C SER A 538 -133.60 6.99 -27.65
N GLU A 539 -132.77 5.98 -27.97
CA GLU A 539 -131.64 5.54 -27.13
C GLU A 539 -130.28 6.07 -27.59
N HIS A 540 -130.23 6.68 -28.79
CA HIS A 540 -128.98 7.16 -29.42
C HIS A 540 -128.18 8.10 -28.52
N LYS A 541 -128.83 9.01 -27.79
CA LYS A 541 -128.16 9.95 -26.88
C LYS A 541 -127.43 9.25 -25.73
N GLY A 542 -128.04 8.20 -25.17
CA GLY A 542 -127.45 7.41 -24.09
C GLY A 542 -126.30 6.51 -24.58
N ILE A 543 -126.42 5.95 -25.79
CA ILE A 543 -125.38 5.12 -26.42
C ILE A 543 -124.17 5.97 -26.81
N LEU A 544 -124.38 7.14 -27.43
CA LEU A 544 -123.29 8.07 -27.79
C LEU A 544 -122.51 8.57 -26.59
N LYS A 545 -123.19 8.88 -25.48
CA LYS A 545 -122.53 9.26 -24.22
C LYS A 545 -121.69 8.11 -23.67
N ARG A 546 -122.25 6.90 -23.54
CA ARG A 546 -121.54 5.71 -23.08
C ARG A 546 -120.33 5.38 -23.96
N LEU A 547 -120.49 5.41 -25.28
CA LEU A 547 -119.40 5.18 -26.23
C LEU A 547 -118.30 6.23 -26.09
N LYS A 548 -118.65 7.52 -25.94
CA LYS A 548 -117.67 8.60 -25.77
C LYS A 548 -116.90 8.46 -24.44
N ASP A 549 -117.59 8.13 -23.35
CA ASP A 549 -116.98 7.88 -22.05
C ASP A 549 -116.06 6.65 -22.11
N GLU A 550 -116.48 5.58 -22.80
CA GLU A 550 -115.68 4.37 -23.03
C GLU A 550 -114.46 4.62 -23.92
N GLN A 551 -114.59 5.44 -24.96
CA GLN A 551 -113.48 5.88 -25.81
C GLN A 551 -112.46 6.68 -25.01
N THR A 552 -112.92 7.60 -24.17
CA THR A 552 -112.07 8.42 -23.31
C THR A 552 -111.33 7.56 -22.29
N ARG A 553 -112.02 6.58 -21.68
CA ARG A 553 -111.43 5.61 -20.77
C ARG A 553 -110.38 4.73 -21.45
N LYS A 554 -110.67 4.17 -22.63
CA LYS A 554 -109.72 3.34 -23.39
C LYS A 554 -108.49 4.12 -23.82
N LEU A 555 -108.65 5.37 -24.25
CA LEU A 555 -107.53 6.25 -24.59
C LEU A 555 -106.70 6.63 -23.36
N ALA A 556 -107.33 6.83 -22.18
CA ALA A 556 -106.62 7.08 -20.93
C ALA A 556 -105.79 5.86 -20.48
N ILE A 557 -106.37 4.65 -20.54
CA ILE A 557 -105.64 3.40 -20.23
C ILE A 557 -104.46 3.19 -21.20
N LEU A 558 -104.67 3.45 -22.50
CA LEU A 558 -103.61 3.40 -23.50
C LEU A 558 -102.49 4.42 -23.21
N ALA A 559 -102.85 5.64 -22.76
CA ALA A 559 -101.88 6.65 -22.37
C ALA A 559 -101.08 6.24 -21.13
N GLU A 560 -101.73 5.68 -20.10
CA GLU A 560 -101.06 5.13 -18.92
C GLU A 560 -100.13 3.97 -19.28
N GLN A 561 -100.54 3.06 -20.17
CA GLN A 561 -99.70 1.97 -20.67
C GLN A 561 -98.47 2.48 -21.44
N TYR A 562 -98.64 3.55 -22.21
CA TYR A 562 -97.54 4.21 -22.92
C TYR A 562 -96.55 4.86 -21.95
N ASP A 563 -97.04 5.62 -20.96
CA ASP A 563 -96.18 6.26 -19.96
C ASP A 563 -95.45 5.20 -19.11
N HIS A 564 -96.15 4.11 -18.76
CA HIS A 564 -95.54 2.98 -18.08
C HIS A 564 -94.43 2.33 -18.93
N SER A 565 -94.69 2.06 -20.21
CA SER A 565 -93.72 1.44 -21.10
C SER A 565 -92.46 2.30 -21.31
N ILE A 566 -92.61 3.62 -21.41
CA ILE A 566 -91.46 4.54 -21.49
C ILE A 566 -90.68 4.56 -20.18
N ASN A 567 -91.35 4.69 -19.03
CA ASN A 567 -90.69 4.74 -17.74
C ASN A 567 -89.96 3.42 -17.41
N GLU A 568 -90.58 2.28 -17.72
CA GLU A 568 -89.97 0.96 -17.58
C GLU A 568 -88.73 0.83 -18.47
N MET A 569 -88.81 1.23 -19.75
CA MET A 569 -87.69 1.19 -20.68
C MET A 569 -86.54 2.11 -20.24
N LEU A 570 -86.83 3.33 -19.78
CA LEU A 570 -85.85 4.29 -19.27
C LEU A 570 -85.15 3.76 -18.02
N SER A 571 -85.92 3.28 -17.04
CA SER A 571 -85.40 2.71 -15.78
C SER A 571 -84.53 1.48 -16.04
N THR A 572 -84.99 0.57 -16.90
CA THR A 572 -84.25 -0.66 -17.26
C THR A 572 -82.95 -0.35 -17.99
N GLN A 573 -82.94 0.66 -18.89
CA GLN A 573 -81.71 1.05 -19.58
C GLN A 573 -80.73 1.83 -18.69
N ALA A 574 -81.23 2.59 -17.71
CA ALA A 574 -80.37 3.24 -16.72
C ALA A 574 -79.68 2.20 -15.84
N LEU A 575 -80.45 1.27 -15.26
CA LEU A 575 -79.92 0.18 -14.42
C LEU A 575 -78.90 -0.68 -15.16
N ARG A 576 -79.18 -1.09 -16.39
CA ARG A 576 -78.22 -1.89 -17.18
C ARG A 576 -76.92 -1.14 -17.44
N LEU A 577 -76.99 0.17 -17.70
CA LEU A 577 -75.78 0.96 -17.91
C LEU A 577 -74.94 0.98 -16.62
N ASP A 578 -75.57 1.29 -15.48
CA ASP A 578 -74.90 1.32 -14.18
C ASP A 578 -74.27 -0.04 -13.82
N GLU A 579 -75.01 -1.15 -14.01
CA GLU A 579 -74.52 -2.52 -13.79
C GLU A 579 -73.31 -2.84 -14.68
N THR A 580 -73.34 -2.47 -15.96
CA THR A 580 -72.21 -2.71 -16.87
C THR A 580 -70.98 -1.88 -16.50
N GLN A 581 -71.17 -0.62 -16.11
CA GLN A 581 -70.07 0.27 -15.72
C GLN A 581 -69.41 -0.20 -14.41
N GLU A 582 -70.21 -0.62 -13.43
CA GLU A 582 -69.72 -1.20 -12.18
C GLU A 582 -68.95 -2.50 -12.43
N ALA A 583 -69.47 -3.40 -13.28
CA ALA A 583 -68.78 -4.64 -13.64
C ALA A 583 -67.42 -4.37 -14.34
N GLU A 584 -67.37 -3.44 -15.29
CA GLU A 584 -66.12 -3.04 -15.95
C GLU A 584 -65.11 -2.44 -14.95
N TYR A 585 -65.58 -1.62 -14.00
CA TYR A 585 -64.74 -1.04 -12.95
C TYR A 585 -64.16 -2.11 -12.02
N GLN A 586 -64.97 -3.08 -11.60
CA GLN A 586 -64.52 -4.18 -10.75
C GLN A 586 -63.47 -5.06 -11.45
N VAL A 587 -63.68 -5.38 -12.74
CA VAL A 587 -62.70 -6.13 -13.53
C VAL A 587 -61.39 -5.37 -13.64
N LEU A 588 -61.44 -4.07 -13.98
CA LEU A 588 -60.23 -3.25 -14.07
C LEU A 588 -59.50 -3.19 -12.72
N ARG A 589 -60.22 -2.98 -11.63
CA ARG A 589 -59.62 -2.92 -10.29
C ARG A 589 -58.93 -4.23 -9.92
N MET A 590 -59.54 -5.37 -10.22
CA MET A 590 -58.96 -6.69 -9.97
C MET A 590 -57.69 -6.91 -10.82
N GLN A 591 -57.71 -6.51 -12.09
CA GLN A 591 -56.53 -6.58 -12.97
C GLN A 591 -55.37 -5.73 -12.45
N LEU A 592 -55.62 -4.46 -12.11
CA LEU A 592 -54.57 -3.55 -11.59
C LEU A 592 -54.01 -4.03 -10.24
N GLN A 593 -54.84 -4.65 -9.41
CA GLN A 593 -54.41 -5.27 -8.15
C GLN A 593 -53.49 -6.48 -8.41
N GLN A 594 -53.86 -7.35 -9.36
CA GLN A 594 -53.06 -8.50 -9.73
C GLN A 594 -51.69 -8.10 -10.33
N GLU A 595 -51.66 -7.05 -11.15
CA GLU A 595 -50.41 -6.49 -11.69
C GLU A 595 -49.50 -5.96 -10.58
N LEU A 596 -50.07 -5.27 -9.58
CA LEU A 596 -49.31 -4.77 -8.43
C LEU A 596 -48.75 -5.91 -7.55
N GLU A 597 -49.52 -6.98 -7.35
CA GLU A 597 -49.06 -8.17 -6.64
C GLU A 597 -47.92 -8.87 -7.36
N LEU A 598 -47.98 -8.95 -8.70
CA LEU A 598 -46.91 -9.49 -9.52
C LEU A 598 -45.63 -8.65 -9.41
N LEU A 599 -45.76 -7.32 -9.42
CA LEU A 599 -44.63 -6.40 -9.22
C LEU A 599 -44.00 -6.61 -7.83
N ASN A 600 -44.81 -6.70 -6.77
CA ASN A 600 -44.32 -6.96 -5.42
C ASN A 600 -43.59 -8.31 -5.31
N ALA A 601 -44.13 -9.36 -5.93
CA ALA A 601 -43.48 -10.67 -5.98
C ALA A 601 -42.15 -10.63 -6.72
N TYR A 602 -42.08 -9.89 -7.84
CA TYR A 602 -40.86 -9.68 -8.61
C TYR A 602 -39.78 -8.94 -7.80
N GLN A 603 -40.14 -7.83 -7.16
CA GLN A 603 -39.25 -7.06 -6.30
C GLN A 603 -38.73 -7.88 -5.11
N SER A 604 -39.60 -8.68 -4.49
CA SER A 604 -39.22 -9.60 -3.41
C SER A 604 -38.20 -10.65 -3.87
N LYS A 605 -38.41 -11.22 -5.07
CA LYS A 605 -37.48 -12.18 -5.67
C LYS A 605 -36.10 -11.57 -5.94
N ILE A 606 -36.04 -10.34 -6.47
CA ILE A 606 -34.78 -9.62 -6.68
C ILE A 606 -34.06 -9.39 -5.36
N LYS A 607 -34.79 -8.95 -4.32
CA LYS A 607 -34.23 -8.69 -3.00
C LYS A 607 -33.58 -9.95 -2.42
N ILE A 608 -34.31 -11.07 -2.38
CA ILE A 608 -33.80 -12.35 -1.87
C ILE A 608 -32.56 -12.80 -2.64
N HIS A 609 -32.58 -12.68 -3.98
CA HIS A 609 -31.44 -13.06 -4.81
C HIS A 609 -30.20 -12.19 -4.51
N THR A 610 -30.40 -10.89 -4.30
CA THR A 610 -29.32 -9.95 -4.00
C THR A 610 -28.74 -10.20 -2.60
N GLU A 611 -29.59 -10.46 -1.60
CA GLU A 611 -29.16 -10.83 -0.24
C GLU A 611 -28.36 -12.14 -0.24
N ALA A 612 -28.84 -13.17 -0.95
CA ALA A 612 -28.12 -14.43 -1.12
C ALA A 612 -26.77 -14.25 -1.84
N GLN A 613 -26.68 -13.29 -2.76
CA GLN A 613 -25.40 -12.93 -3.38
C GLN A 613 -24.46 -12.25 -2.37
N HIS A 614 -24.95 -11.28 -1.59
CA HIS A 614 -24.14 -10.61 -0.57
C HIS A 614 -23.56 -11.60 0.45
N GLU A 615 -24.36 -12.57 0.91
CA GLU A 615 -23.89 -13.61 1.82
C GLU A 615 -22.78 -14.48 1.23
N ARG A 616 -22.89 -14.84 -0.06
CA ARG A 616 -21.85 -15.61 -0.76
C ARG A 616 -20.55 -14.83 -0.87
N GLU A 617 -20.64 -13.56 -1.27
CA GLU A 617 -19.47 -12.68 -1.40
C GLU A 617 -18.75 -12.49 -0.06
N ILE A 618 -19.50 -12.35 1.04
CA ILE A 618 -18.94 -12.26 2.40
C ILE A 618 -18.19 -13.54 2.75
N LYS A 619 -18.82 -14.71 2.58
CA LYS A 619 -18.19 -16.02 2.88
C LYS A 619 -16.94 -16.27 2.05
N GLU A 620 -16.97 -15.92 0.77
CA GLU A 620 -15.80 -16.04 -0.12
C GLU A 620 -14.66 -15.10 0.30
N LEU A 621 -14.98 -13.88 0.75
CA LEU A 621 -13.96 -12.97 1.28
C LEU A 621 -13.39 -13.47 2.61
N GLU A 622 -14.23 -13.90 3.54
CA GLU A 622 -13.82 -14.49 4.83
C GLU A 622 -12.90 -15.70 4.62
N GLN A 623 -13.26 -16.60 3.71
CA GLN A 623 -12.45 -17.76 3.38
C GLN A 623 -11.09 -17.36 2.81
N ARG A 624 -11.04 -16.41 1.87
CA ARG A 624 -9.78 -15.91 1.29
C ARG A 624 -8.89 -15.25 2.34
N VAL A 625 -9.46 -14.42 3.21
CA VAL A 625 -8.75 -13.77 4.31
C VAL A 625 -8.21 -14.81 5.29
N SER A 626 -9.02 -15.80 5.67
CA SER A 626 -8.64 -16.89 6.56
C SER A 626 -7.48 -17.72 6.01
N ILE A 627 -7.55 -18.15 4.74
CA ILE A 627 -6.47 -18.89 4.08
C ILE A 627 -5.19 -18.05 4.03
N ARG A 628 -5.31 -16.77 3.67
CA ARG A 628 -4.16 -15.84 3.63
C ARG A 628 -3.52 -15.70 5.02
N ARG A 629 -4.32 -15.61 6.09
CA ARG A 629 -3.84 -15.51 7.47
C ARG A 629 -3.10 -16.78 7.88
N ALA A 630 -3.66 -17.95 7.61
CA ALA A 630 -3.04 -19.23 7.92
C ALA A 630 -1.69 -19.43 7.21
N LEU A 631 -1.61 -19.09 5.92
CA LEU A 631 -0.36 -19.17 5.16
C LEU A 631 0.70 -18.18 5.69
N LEU A 632 0.27 -16.98 6.11
CA LEU A 632 1.16 -15.99 6.71
C LEU A 632 1.70 -16.47 8.07
N GLU A 633 0.83 -16.99 8.93
CA GLU A 633 1.22 -17.55 10.24
C GLU A 633 2.18 -18.73 10.06
N GLN A 634 1.88 -19.66 9.16
CA GLN A 634 2.79 -20.77 8.83
C GLN A 634 4.16 -20.26 8.37
N ARG A 635 4.21 -19.24 7.51
CA ARG A 635 5.47 -18.69 7.02
C ARG A 635 6.28 -18.02 8.13
N ILE A 636 5.61 -17.30 9.04
CA ILE A 636 6.23 -16.69 10.21
C ILE A 636 6.83 -17.78 11.11
N GLU A 637 6.10 -18.87 11.35
CA GLU A 637 6.58 -20.01 12.14
C GLU A 637 7.83 -20.65 11.51
N GLU A 638 7.83 -20.87 10.19
CA GLU A 638 8.98 -21.40 9.44
C GLU A 638 10.22 -20.49 9.58
N GLU A 639 10.06 -19.17 9.44
CA GLU A 639 11.17 -18.22 9.58
C GLU A 639 11.71 -18.16 11.02
N MET A 640 10.83 -18.19 12.01
CA MET A 640 11.20 -18.19 13.43
C MET A 640 11.96 -19.47 13.81
N LEU A 641 11.52 -20.62 13.28
CA LEU A 641 12.23 -21.88 13.46
C LEU A 641 13.61 -21.85 12.80
N ALA A 642 13.71 -21.31 11.58
CA ALA A 642 14.98 -21.15 10.88
C ALA A 642 15.96 -20.26 11.66
N LEU A 643 15.47 -19.14 12.21
CA LEU A 643 16.27 -18.26 13.06
C LEU A 643 16.75 -18.96 14.33
N GLN A 644 15.90 -19.77 14.96
CA GLN A 644 16.27 -20.54 16.15
C GLN A 644 17.32 -21.62 15.85
N ASN A 645 17.25 -22.24 14.67
CA ASN A 645 18.26 -23.18 14.19
C ASN A 645 19.59 -22.46 13.94
N GLU A 646 19.59 -21.32 13.24
CA GLU A 646 20.80 -20.51 13.01
C GLU A 646 21.42 -20.04 14.34
N ARG A 647 20.58 -19.60 15.29
CA ARG A 647 21.02 -19.23 16.65
C ARG A 647 21.78 -20.37 17.32
N SER A 648 21.21 -21.58 17.26
CA SER A 648 21.79 -22.78 17.86
C SER A 648 23.11 -23.16 17.18
N GLU A 649 23.17 -23.07 15.85
CA GLU A 649 24.35 -23.41 15.07
C GLU A 649 25.51 -22.45 15.29
N ARG A 650 25.26 -21.13 15.32
CA ARG A 650 26.29 -20.14 15.63
C ARG A 650 26.89 -20.32 17.02
N ILE A 651 26.04 -20.60 18.02
CA ILE A 651 26.51 -20.87 19.39
C ILE A 651 27.39 -22.12 19.40
N ARG A 652 26.94 -23.22 18.77
CA ARG A 652 27.75 -24.45 18.66
C ARG A 652 29.09 -24.20 18.00
N SER A 653 29.09 -23.55 16.82
CA SER A 653 30.31 -23.25 16.06
C SER A 653 31.32 -22.42 16.87
N LEU A 654 30.83 -21.42 17.62
CA LEU A 654 31.68 -20.62 18.50
C LEU A 654 32.30 -21.48 19.60
N LEU A 655 31.49 -22.28 20.31
CA LEU A 655 31.97 -23.13 21.40
C LEU A 655 32.98 -24.18 20.91
N GLU A 656 32.74 -24.80 19.75
CA GLU A 656 33.67 -25.75 19.13
C GLU A 656 34.98 -25.09 18.71
N ARG A 657 34.94 -23.85 18.21
CA ARG A 657 36.16 -23.08 17.92
C ARG A 657 36.93 -22.78 19.20
N GLN A 658 36.25 -22.32 20.24
CA GLN A 658 36.85 -22.01 21.55
C GLN A 658 37.49 -23.25 22.18
N ALA A 659 36.81 -24.40 22.13
CA ALA A 659 37.35 -25.67 22.60
C ALA A 659 38.64 -26.06 21.87
N ARG A 660 38.67 -25.96 20.53
CA ARG A 660 39.87 -26.23 19.72
C ARG A 660 41.02 -25.27 20.03
N GLU A 661 40.73 -23.99 20.23
CA GLU A 661 41.75 -22.99 20.61
C GLU A 661 42.36 -23.30 21.99
N ILE A 662 41.54 -23.71 22.96
CA ILE A 662 42.01 -24.12 24.30
C ILE A 662 42.87 -25.38 24.19
N GLU A 663 42.40 -26.40 23.47
CA GLU A 663 43.14 -27.66 23.28
C GLU A 663 44.49 -27.43 22.60
N ALA A 664 44.54 -26.57 21.58
CA ALA A 664 45.78 -26.20 20.90
C ALA A 664 46.74 -25.45 21.83
N PHE A 665 46.24 -24.50 22.64
CA PHE A 665 47.05 -23.74 23.60
C PHE A 665 47.62 -24.63 24.70
N ASP A 666 46.79 -25.51 25.28
CA ASP A 666 47.19 -26.44 26.33
C ASP A 666 48.20 -27.47 25.77
N SER A 667 48.00 -27.98 24.54
CA SER A 667 48.97 -28.85 23.85
C SER A 667 50.32 -28.18 23.59
N GLU A 668 50.33 -26.93 23.14
CA GLU A 668 51.55 -26.15 22.94
C GLU A 668 52.29 -25.91 24.26
N SER A 669 51.54 -25.62 25.32
CA SER A 669 52.09 -25.37 26.65
C SER A 669 52.72 -26.64 27.26
N MET A 670 52.10 -27.81 27.04
CA MET A 670 52.70 -29.11 27.39
C MET A 670 54.02 -29.37 26.65
N ARG A 671 54.11 -29.04 25.36
CA ARG A 671 55.36 -29.17 24.58
C ARG A 671 56.50 -28.29 25.11
N LEU A 672 56.18 -27.17 25.74
CA LEU A 672 57.15 -26.27 26.36
C LEU A 672 57.52 -26.67 27.79
N GLY A 673 57.01 -27.81 28.28
CA GLY A 673 57.33 -28.35 29.61
C GLY A 673 56.44 -27.83 30.74
N PHE A 674 55.34 -27.14 30.43
CA PHE A 674 54.36 -26.68 31.42
C PHE A 674 53.21 -27.68 31.54
N SER A 675 52.90 -28.14 32.75
CA SER A 675 51.73 -28.99 32.97
C SER A 675 50.42 -28.19 32.91
N ASN A 676 49.34 -28.82 32.44
CA ASN A 676 48.01 -28.18 32.42
C ASN A 676 47.54 -27.72 33.81
N MET A 677 47.96 -28.43 34.87
CA MET A 677 47.68 -28.04 36.26
C MET A 677 48.43 -26.78 36.68
N ALA A 678 49.65 -26.57 36.20
CA ALA A 678 50.38 -25.35 36.46
C ALA A 678 49.76 -24.14 35.73
N LEU A 679 49.05 -24.35 34.62
CA LEU A 679 48.44 -23.28 33.82
C LEU A 679 47.08 -22.79 34.35
N THR A 680 46.39 -23.59 35.16
CA THR A 680 45.13 -23.20 35.81
C THR A 680 45.34 -22.38 37.08
N GLY A 681 46.58 -22.22 37.54
CA GLY A 681 46.92 -21.42 38.73
C GLY A 681 46.56 -22.09 40.06
N ILE A 682 46.29 -23.40 40.07
CA ILE A 682 45.97 -24.16 41.28
C ILE A 682 47.30 -24.63 41.92
N PRO A 683 47.62 -24.27 43.18
CA PRO A 683 48.84 -24.72 43.85
C PRO A 683 48.84 -26.23 44.05
N ALA A 684 49.99 -26.88 43.82
CA ALA A 684 50.17 -28.32 44.02
C ALA A 684 49.91 -28.80 45.46
N GLU A 685 49.91 -27.89 46.44
CA GLU A 685 49.66 -28.17 47.86
C GLU A 685 48.18 -28.40 48.20
N ALA A 686 47.25 -28.08 47.29
CA ALA A 686 45.80 -28.19 47.54
C ALA A 686 45.24 -29.62 47.43
N PHE A 687 46.05 -30.65 47.19
CA PHE A 687 45.59 -32.04 46.99
C PHE A 687 46.12 -33.06 48.00
N ASN A 688 46.85 -32.63 49.04
CA ASN A 688 47.33 -33.51 50.13
C ASN A 688 46.39 -33.59 51.34
N GLN A 689 45.16 -33.07 51.25
CA GLN A 689 44.10 -33.33 52.22
C GLN A 689 42.92 -34.01 51.51
N GLY A 690 42.59 -35.20 52.00
CA GLY A 690 41.59 -36.09 51.42
C GLY A 690 40.21 -35.46 51.25
N TYR A 691 39.50 -36.01 50.28
CA TYR A 691 38.15 -35.65 49.83
C TYR A 691 37.20 -35.02 50.85
N ALA A 692 36.55 -33.93 50.44
CA ALA A 692 35.13 -33.74 50.66
C ALA A 692 34.45 -33.52 49.29
N ALA A 693 33.32 -34.18 49.09
CA ALA A 693 32.52 -34.21 47.87
C ALA A 693 32.19 -32.81 47.29
N PRO A 694 31.94 -32.69 45.97
CA PRO A 694 31.62 -31.41 45.34
C PRO A 694 30.30 -30.83 45.89
N PRO A 695 30.21 -29.50 46.13
CA PRO A 695 28.92 -28.84 46.28
C PRO A 695 28.17 -28.90 44.95
N GLN A 696 26.89 -29.25 45.04
CA GLN A 696 25.89 -29.21 43.99
C GLN A 696 25.94 -27.92 43.14
N PRO A 697 25.58 -27.98 41.84
CA PRO A 697 25.37 -26.81 41.01
C PRO A 697 24.14 -26.01 41.49
N TRP A 698 24.25 -24.68 41.54
CA TRP A 698 23.10 -23.79 41.75
C TRP A 698 22.27 -23.69 40.45
N PRO A 699 20.97 -23.34 40.54
CA PRO A 699 19.90 -24.09 39.89
C PRO A 699 19.63 -23.64 38.45
N SER A 700 19.50 -24.64 37.57
CA SER A 700 18.74 -24.48 36.33
C SER A 700 17.24 -24.55 36.66
N ARG A 701 16.51 -23.45 36.44
CA ARG A 701 15.04 -23.53 36.38
C ARG A 701 14.64 -24.29 35.11
N PRO A 702 13.77 -25.31 35.19
CA PRO A 702 13.45 -26.18 34.08
C PRO A 702 12.48 -25.50 33.09
N VAL A 703 12.81 -25.61 31.80
CA VAL A 703 11.84 -25.51 30.70
C VAL A 703 11.27 -26.92 30.50
N PRO A 704 9.96 -27.15 30.59
CA PRO A 704 9.40 -28.47 30.32
C PRO A 704 9.33 -28.70 28.81
N ARG A 705 10.15 -29.65 28.32
CA ARG A 705 9.89 -30.35 27.06
C ARG A 705 9.07 -31.60 27.39
N SER A 706 7.82 -31.62 26.95
CA SER A 706 7.09 -32.88 26.73
C SER A 706 7.51 -33.41 25.36
N GLY A 707 8.14 -34.58 25.36
CA GLY A 707 8.37 -35.39 24.18
C GLY A 707 7.54 -36.66 24.31
N SER A 708 6.67 -36.85 23.33
CA SER A 708 5.85 -38.03 23.11
C SER A 708 6.69 -39.31 23.07
N HIS A 709 6.22 -40.38 23.73
CA HIS A 709 6.39 -41.73 23.19
C HIS A 709 5.21 -42.62 23.60
N TRP A 710 4.69 -43.30 22.59
CA TRP A 710 3.58 -44.24 22.64
C TRP A 710 4.03 -45.57 23.27
N SER A 711 3.20 -46.19 24.13
CA SER A 711 2.72 -47.58 23.92
C SER A 711 1.73 -48.06 25.00
N HIS A 712 0.66 -48.68 24.49
CA HIS A 712 -0.42 -49.51 25.02
C HIS A 712 -0.47 -49.99 26.49
N GLY A 713 -1.70 -49.93 27.07
CA GLY A 713 -2.16 -50.76 28.18
C GLY A 713 -3.55 -50.37 28.70
N VAL A 714 -4.51 -51.29 28.64
CA VAL A 714 -5.96 -51.12 28.84
C VAL A 714 -6.38 -51.32 30.31
N GLN A 715 -7.26 -50.48 30.88
CA GLN A 715 -8.53 -50.84 31.58
C GLN A 715 -9.15 -49.71 32.43
N ASN A 716 -10.46 -49.51 32.19
CA ASN A 716 -11.56 -48.96 33.00
C ASN A 716 -11.32 -48.47 34.46
N THR A 717 -11.87 -47.30 34.81
CA THR A 717 -13.12 -47.15 35.63
C THR A 717 -13.48 -45.67 35.85
N ALA A 718 -14.76 -45.45 36.20
CA ALA A 718 -15.57 -44.24 36.13
C ALA A 718 -15.32 -43.16 37.23
N GLY A 719 -15.73 -41.91 36.95
CA GLY A 719 -15.96 -40.88 38.00
C GLY A 719 -15.96 -39.42 37.52
N ALA A 720 -17.17 -38.84 37.40
CA ALA A 720 -17.66 -37.45 37.32
C ALA A 720 -16.73 -36.18 37.30
N PRO A 721 -17.20 -35.04 36.71
CA PRO A 721 -16.38 -33.88 36.39
C PRO A 721 -16.49 -32.71 37.40
N HIS A 722 -15.37 -32.04 37.72
CA HIS A 722 -15.41 -30.70 38.32
C HIS A 722 -14.20 -29.83 37.96
N ALA A 723 -14.52 -28.56 37.68
CA ALA A 723 -13.75 -27.33 37.92
C ALA A 723 -12.57 -26.97 36.99
N TRP A 724 -12.88 -26.14 36.00
CA TRP A 724 -11.94 -25.20 35.38
C TRP A 724 -11.57 -24.08 36.38
N ARG A 725 -10.30 -23.97 36.77
CA ARG A 725 -9.72 -22.76 37.40
C ARG A 725 -9.00 -21.96 36.33
N GLN A 726 -9.46 -20.73 36.12
CA GLN A 726 -8.71 -19.66 35.46
C GLN A 726 -7.81 -18.91 36.47
N PRO A 727 -6.72 -18.25 36.02
CA PRO A 727 -5.82 -17.45 36.85
C PRO A 727 -6.39 -16.05 37.22
N PRO A 728 -5.81 -15.36 38.21
CA PRO A 728 -6.48 -14.27 38.93
C PRO A 728 -6.27 -12.86 38.34
N LEU A 729 -7.27 -12.02 38.58
CA LEU A 729 -7.30 -10.57 38.35
C LEU A 729 -6.63 -9.82 39.52
N LEU A 730 -5.81 -8.81 39.23
CA LEU A 730 -5.45 -7.75 40.19
C LEU A 730 -5.49 -6.36 39.53
N ALA A 731 -6.52 -5.61 39.98
CA ALA A 731 -6.75 -4.17 40.18
C ALA A 731 -6.08 -3.06 39.30
N PRO A 732 -6.88 -2.05 38.87
CA PRO A 732 -6.41 -0.75 38.36
C PRO A 732 -6.26 0.31 39.49
N PRO A 733 -5.60 1.46 39.24
CA PRO A 733 -5.44 2.54 40.22
C PRO A 733 -6.69 3.45 40.32
N PRO A 734 -6.86 4.24 41.41
CA PRO A 734 -8.12 4.93 41.71
C PRO A 734 -8.25 6.34 41.11
N SER A 735 -9.51 6.75 41.00
CA SER A 735 -10.04 7.99 40.41
C SER A 735 -10.18 9.14 41.41
N THR A 736 -10.04 10.38 40.96
CA THR A 736 -10.69 11.56 41.55
C THR A 736 -11.28 12.49 40.48
N TRP A 737 -12.61 12.62 40.55
CA TRP A 737 -13.49 13.77 40.29
C TRP A 737 -13.30 14.67 39.05
N LEU A 738 -14.33 14.69 38.18
CA LEU A 738 -15.21 15.85 37.92
C LEU A 738 -16.39 15.44 37.02
N HIS A 739 -17.61 15.77 37.47
CA HIS A 739 -18.91 15.45 36.86
C HIS A 739 -19.29 16.41 35.71
N PRO A 740 -20.19 15.98 34.78
CA PRO A 740 -21.00 16.87 33.93
C PRO A 740 -22.40 17.08 34.53
N PRO A 741 -23.20 18.02 33.99
CA PRO A 741 -24.60 17.64 33.77
C PRO A 741 -25.22 18.19 32.48
N SER A 742 -26.19 17.42 31.98
CA SER A 742 -27.24 17.83 31.05
C SER A 742 -28.56 18.05 31.81
N SER A 743 -29.35 19.07 31.46
CA SER A 743 -30.81 18.98 31.53
C SER A 743 -31.51 20.10 30.75
N SER A 744 -32.65 19.73 30.18
CA SER A 744 -33.64 20.54 29.46
C SER A 744 -34.76 21.02 30.40
N ALA A 745 -35.25 22.26 30.27
CA ALA A 745 -36.68 22.62 30.44
C ALA A 745 -36.99 24.09 30.06
N SER A 746 -38.21 24.27 29.57
CA SER A 746 -39.01 25.40 29.07
C SER A 746 -39.18 26.70 29.89
N SER A 747 -39.21 27.85 29.18
CA SER A 747 -40.10 29.06 29.16
C SER A 747 -40.65 29.72 30.47
N PRO A 748 -41.22 30.98 30.49
CA PRO A 748 -41.28 32.11 29.51
C PRO A 748 -41.01 33.55 30.10
N ALA A 749 -41.06 34.56 29.21
CA ALA A 749 -41.66 35.92 29.35
C ALA A 749 -40.80 37.21 29.62
N SER A 750 -41.08 38.20 28.74
CA SER A 750 -41.18 39.69 28.92
C SER A 750 -39.95 40.62 29.10
N ALA A 751 -39.55 41.25 27.97
CA ALA A 751 -39.52 42.71 27.64
C ALA A 751 -38.89 43.78 28.60
N PRO A 752 -38.58 45.04 28.16
CA PRO A 752 -38.38 45.59 26.79
C PRO A 752 -37.12 46.50 26.62
N GLY A 753 -36.81 46.86 25.35
CA GLY A 753 -36.50 48.27 25.01
C GLY A 753 -35.18 48.59 24.28
N GLY A 754 -35.29 49.05 23.01
CA GLY A 754 -34.51 50.22 22.53
C GLY A 754 -33.71 50.14 21.22
N ARG A 755 -34.39 50.37 20.06
CA ARG A 755 -34.03 51.14 18.82
C ARG A 755 -32.66 50.89 18.12
N ALA A 756 -32.54 50.82 16.78
CA ALA A 756 -33.13 51.70 15.75
C ALA A 756 -33.17 51.10 14.29
N ASN A 757 -34.18 51.57 13.51
CA ASN A 757 -34.43 51.70 12.04
C ASN A 757 -33.76 50.76 11.01
N VAL A 758 -34.47 50.04 10.12
CA VAL A 758 -35.56 50.32 9.13
C VAL A 758 -35.07 50.89 7.80
N GLY A 759 -35.36 50.15 6.72
CA GLY A 759 -35.31 50.57 5.33
C GLY A 759 -35.68 49.45 4.34
N MET A 760 -36.95 49.04 4.31
CA MET A 760 -37.52 48.27 3.19
C MET A 760 -37.66 49.17 1.96
N LEU A 761 -37.58 48.62 0.75
CA LEU A 761 -38.63 48.80 -0.26
C LEU A 761 -38.49 47.81 -1.43
N ARG A 762 -39.65 47.22 -1.70
CA ARG A 762 -40.06 46.33 -2.78
C ARG A 762 -40.38 47.18 -4.03
N ASN A 763 -40.19 46.65 -5.24
CA ASN A 763 -41.24 46.53 -6.29
C ASN A 763 -40.66 46.31 -7.70
N SER A 764 -41.20 45.31 -8.39
CA SER A 764 -41.36 45.22 -9.85
C SER A 764 -42.75 45.82 -10.19
N PRO A 765 -43.08 46.26 -11.43
CA PRO A 765 -43.45 45.32 -12.51
C PRO A 765 -43.33 45.79 -14.01
N GLN A 766 -43.01 44.82 -14.89
CA GLN A 766 -43.49 44.56 -16.28
C GLN A 766 -43.62 45.70 -17.37
N PRO A 767 -44.19 45.47 -18.59
CA PRO A 767 -43.49 45.08 -19.84
C PRO A 767 -43.83 45.98 -21.07
N LEU A 768 -43.16 45.84 -22.24
CA LEU A 768 -43.67 46.37 -23.53
C LEU A 768 -43.08 45.65 -24.78
N ARG A 769 -43.80 45.80 -25.90
CA ARG A 769 -43.99 44.90 -27.07
C ARG A 769 -43.16 45.25 -28.33
N ARG A 770 -42.97 44.20 -29.18
CA ARG A 770 -43.05 44.06 -30.67
C ARG A 770 -42.13 44.86 -31.61
N THR A 771 -41.45 44.13 -32.51
CA THR A 771 -41.66 43.91 -33.97
C THR A 771 -40.56 42.92 -34.46
N ALA A 772 -40.51 42.31 -35.65
CA ALA A 772 -41.42 41.53 -36.51
C ALA A 772 -40.62 41.23 -37.81
N SER A 773 -40.25 39.98 -38.08
CA SER A 773 -39.98 39.38 -39.42
C SER A 773 -39.58 37.90 -39.21
N GLY A 774 -40.03 36.86 -39.92
CA GLY A 774 -40.98 36.74 -41.02
C GLY A 774 -40.52 35.66 -42.02
N GLY A 775 -41.01 34.42 -41.87
CA GLY A 775 -41.04 33.34 -42.90
C GLY A 775 -39.85 32.35 -42.84
N GLN A 776 -39.97 31.04 -43.03
CA GLN A 776 -41.06 30.14 -43.47
C GLN A 776 -40.94 28.76 -42.79
N ALA A 777 -42.06 28.04 -42.73
CA ALA A 777 -42.27 26.73 -42.12
C ALA A 777 -42.22 25.57 -43.14
N GLU A 778 -41.87 24.36 -42.69
CA GLU A 778 -42.70 23.13 -42.70
C GLU A 778 -41.92 21.95 -42.05
N PRO A 779 -42.59 20.87 -41.55
CA PRO A 779 -42.22 20.15 -40.34
C PRO A 779 -41.65 18.74 -40.57
N GLY A 780 -40.90 18.22 -39.59
CA GLY A 780 -40.36 16.86 -39.62
C GLY A 780 -39.95 16.31 -38.25
N ILE A 781 -40.94 15.79 -37.52
CA ILE A 781 -40.88 14.61 -36.64
C ILE A 781 -39.62 14.45 -35.75
N SER A 782 -39.73 14.87 -34.50
CA SER A 782 -38.86 14.45 -33.40
C SER A 782 -39.07 12.96 -33.09
N ARG A 783 -38.05 12.12 -33.29
CA ARG A 783 -37.96 10.77 -32.71
C ARG A 783 -36.94 10.78 -31.57
N SER A 784 -37.45 10.75 -30.35
CA SER A 784 -36.71 10.41 -29.15
C SER A 784 -36.21 8.97 -29.25
N ALA A 785 -34.90 8.78 -29.34
CA ALA A 785 -34.28 7.47 -29.22
C ALA A 785 -34.14 7.10 -27.73
N SER A 786 -34.98 6.16 -27.29
CA SER A 786 -34.84 5.46 -26.02
C SER A 786 -33.64 4.53 -26.09
N VAL A 787 -32.71 4.68 -25.16
CA VAL A 787 -31.59 3.76 -24.93
C VAL A 787 -32.14 2.54 -24.20
N THR A 788 -32.40 1.46 -24.94
CA THR A 788 -32.73 0.15 -24.37
C THR A 788 -31.43 -0.66 -24.30
N SER A 789 -30.95 -0.91 -23.08
CA SER A 789 -29.85 -1.82 -22.79
C SER A 789 -30.29 -3.27 -23.03
N HIS A 790 -29.80 -3.87 -24.11
CA HIS A 790 -29.87 -5.32 -24.32
C HIS A 790 -28.69 -5.99 -23.59
N ILE A 791 -28.97 -6.61 -22.44
CA ILE A 791 -28.10 -7.64 -21.84
C ILE A 791 -28.51 -8.97 -22.47
N LEU A 792 -27.69 -9.47 -23.40
CA LEU A 792 -27.81 -10.84 -23.91
C LEU A 792 -27.04 -11.78 -22.96
N ASN A 793 -27.80 -12.47 -22.11
CA ASN A 793 -27.38 -13.72 -21.48
C ASN A 793 -27.34 -14.81 -22.56
N GLY A 794 -26.14 -15.22 -22.95
CA GLY A 794 -25.91 -16.43 -23.74
C GLY A 794 -25.71 -17.63 -22.81
N SER A 795 -26.80 -18.30 -22.43
CA SER A 795 -26.77 -19.68 -21.94
C SER A 795 -27.31 -20.59 -23.04
N HIS A 796 -26.41 -21.26 -23.76
CA HIS A 796 -26.72 -22.40 -24.61
C HIS A 796 -26.35 -23.68 -23.84
N TYR A 797 -27.37 -24.45 -23.45
CA TYR A 797 -27.30 -25.90 -23.37
C TYR A 797 -28.61 -26.45 -23.92
N SER A 798 -28.49 -27.34 -24.89
CA SER A 798 -29.58 -28.16 -25.45
C SER A 798 -29.02 -29.57 -25.68
N TYR A 799 -29.85 -30.59 -25.47
CA TYR A 799 -29.56 -32.03 -25.28
C TYR A 799 -29.07 -32.42 -23.88
N SER A 800 -29.87 -33.10 -23.05
CA SER A 800 -31.29 -33.51 -23.15
C SER A 800 -32.00 -33.32 -21.82
#